data_AF-A0A0Q6RW91-F1
#
_entry.id   AF-A0A0Q6RW91-F1
#
_cell.length_a   1.000
_cell.length_b   1.000
_cell.length_c   1.000
_cell.angle_alpha   90.00
_cell.angle_beta   90.00
_cell.angle_gamma   90.00
#
_symmetry.space_group_name_H-M   'P 1'
#
loop_
_entity.id
_entity.type
_entity.pdbx_description
1 polymer ?
#
loop_
_entity_poly.entity_id
_entity_poly.type
_entity_poly.pdbx_seq_one_letter_code
_entity_poly.pdbx_strand_id
1 'polypeptide(L)'
;MATNYDAAVNSFYLAYYGRPADPAGLAYWSQALAQNNGDFSAIVDAFSTSTEATDRFGSATPADRIADVYQQLFNRAPDQAGLDYWTKAIDSGTVSIADAAIQIMNGAQDTDAQLSTLRQEAAAQFTAAVAASGVPYDGSAAIDAARVLIAAVTPTTSAADITALVTATKSLVQTAHDNPEVIAALAGSGSLTTLLASSSGKADPVAMVEALASVGKAAATDTTALTTLKQGGGMAGIVDSLPAGTSLHDVTQAADQGGLTAVDNIVTPPAPVDTTPPAAPKVELVADTGSSATDHLTNDGQVKISGLEAGATWQYSVDGKTWHTGPAAGNTGTALLDTSATGDQTLHVRSTDAAGNVSATTTLQYTLKTAFVPTLALQGADGNDLTVTSLVTNTDNYWVSLHGAKGAAAVGFQVSATGADGTWTDAKDSDPLADGTHFIRYVVTDAAGNTAPSNALKIVMDHALPGAPAVQLVQDTGVSATDHFTSNGQVKVSGLDAAAAWSYSTDAGTTWTAGPAADTGGVALLDLGAGAHSLLVREFGQADGTETFGLGSLDYTVQAAVNARLAFQGTDGKDLAATSLLTNTDNYWVNLYGAKNAATVEFQLSDTGADGTWVGAKDSDPLADGTHFIRYVVTDLAGNTGTTNALEVDMDKTAPAAPTVSFVNDTGASATDHVTYAGQIQVDGIEAGATWQYTDDGIHWIPGTAPDTNGHATAWLTNGQHTLQVRVVDAAGNATTTSMPYTLEGEAPAAGLAFDHIAGGAQGGTQTALTKADLVFAYTGTIDAGASVNVQIGAGSFVTATGATIDATAKTVTLHDVDLSASDPMVTLSVTSLGGLSTYTTPVTIDGPFVSYSAQALDTGISLTSTQAGHAYLTDGGNASVQIGEAAAGTTTFGVQTTAVQGILGVGPSATVHTDNGITYALGTAGADTLSGQNVWGYDGDDHITALGTADNSDNHVTSAIYGGNGADTISATAGSSTFVYRAVQESTIVADGQAAHGFDVINVGTGSAAQATHMQVLDFGVKIDGFYTESAQTLSGTETGTELLGLINAAVHFQAAGKPEAAYVDFSGAAGTPGVHFLVVDVDGNGTIGAADYAVEIVGTLDLTRAYVTADTGHMLLTTA
;
A
#
# COMPACT_ATOMS: atom_id res chain seq x y z
N MET A 1 -155.25 -67.97 -1.56
CA MET A 1 -153.89 -67.46 -1.79
C MET A 1 -153.81 -66.15 -1.02
N ALA A 2 -152.96 -66.04 0.00
CA ALA A 2 -152.78 -64.77 0.67
C ALA A 2 -152.22 -63.79 -0.37
N THR A 3 -152.98 -62.77 -0.72
CA THR A 3 -152.53 -61.68 -1.59
C THR A 3 -151.33 -61.05 -0.91
N ASN A 4 -150.14 -61.27 -1.45
CA ASN A 4 -148.95 -60.59 -0.95
C ASN A 4 -149.03 -59.13 -1.42
N TYR A 5 -149.20 -58.20 -0.47
CA TYR A 5 -149.28 -56.77 -0.74
C TYR A 5 -147.92 -56.06 -0.78
N ASP A 6 -146.80 -56.81 -0.70
CA ASP A 6 -145.44 -56.24 -0.69
C ASP A 6 -145.17 -55.30 -1.87
N ALA A 7 -145.57 -55.70 -3.08
CA ALA A 7 -145.40 -54.85 -4.26
C ALA A 7 -146.19 -53.54 -4.14
N ALA A 8 -147.43 -53.59 -3.63
CA ALA A 8 -148.25 -52.41 -3.45
C ALA A 8 -147.66 -51.47 -2.39
N VAL A 9 -147.22 -52.00 -1.25
CA VAL A 9 -146.58 -51.22 -0.17
C VAL A 9 -145.27 -50.58 -0.64
N ASN A 10 -144.44 -51.32 -1.37
CA ASN A 10 -143.22 -50.77 -1.97
C ASN A 10 -143.53 -49.61 -2.93
N SER A 11 -144.61 -49.70 -3.71
CA SER A 11 -145.05 -48.58 -4.55
C SER A 11 -145.46 -47.35 -3.74
N PHE A 12 -146.00 -47.48 -2.53
CA PHE A 12 -146.26 -46.32 -1.64
C PHE A 12 -144.96 -45.66 -1.18
N TYR A 13 -143.99 -46.45 -0.69
CA TYR A 13 -142.68 -45.91 -0.30
C TYR A 13 -141.96 -45.26 -1.47
N LEU A 14 -142.03 -45.86 -2.66
CA LEU A 14 -141.40 -45.34 -3.86
C LEU A 14 -142.11 -44.08 -4.39
N ALA A 15 -143.44 -44.08 -4.51
CA ALA A 15 -144.19 -42.96 -5.06
C ALA A 15 -144.13 -41.74 -4.15
N TYR A 16 -144.34 -41.97 -2.86
CA TYR A 16 -144.50 -40.89 -1.90
C TYR A 16 -143.17 -40.47 -1.28
N TYR A 17 -142.33 -41.42 -0.90
CA TYR A 17 -141.03 -41.13 -0.32
C TYR A 17 -139.87 -41.37 -1.29
N GLY A 18 -140.00 -41.79 -2.54
CA GLY A 18 -138.85 -41.91 -3.44
C GLY A 18 -137.73 -42.81 -2.93
N ARG A 19 -138.04 -43.78 -2.06
CA ARG A 19 -137.08 -44.73 -1.48
C ARG A 19 -137.69 -46.12 -1.42
N PRO A 20 -136.87 -47.18 -1.36
CA PRO A 20 -137.36 -48.53 -1.06
C PRO A 20 -137.94 -48.62 0.35
N ALA A 21 -138.94 -49.48 0.57
CA ALA A 21 -139.46 -49.74 1.92
C ALA A 21 -138.39 -50.40 2.79
N ASP A 22 -138.38 -50.11 4.08
CA ASP A 22 -137.60 -50.90 5.03
C ASP A 22 -138.27 -52.27 5.26
N PRO A 23 -137.51 -53.34 5.56
CA PRO A 23 -138.07 -54.68 5.70
C PRO A 23 -139.17 -54.80 6.77
N ALA A 24 -139.07 -54.02 7.85
CA ALA A 24 -140.05 -54.05 8.95
C ALA A 24 -141.35 -53.33 8.56
N GLY A 25 -141.24 -52.15 7.94
CA GLY A 25 -142.35 -51.37 7.41
C GLY A 25 -143.09 -52.12 6.31
N LEU A 26 -142.36 -52.77 5.39
CA LEU A 26 -142.93 -53.63 4.36
C LEU A 26 -143.79 -54.74 4.97
N ALA A 27 -143.23 -55.51 5.91
CA ALA A 27 -143.93 -56.61 6.57
C ALA A 27 -145.18 -56.13 7.35
N TYR A 28 -145.06 -55.02 8.09
CA TYR A 28 -146.16 -54.45 8.87
C TYR A 28 -147.31 -54.00 7.98
N TRP A 29 -147.03 -53.19 6.96
CA TRP A 29 -148.07 -52.64 6.08
C TRP A 29 -148.68 -53.70 5.16
N SER A 30 -147.89 -54.67 4.68
CA SER A 30 -148.41 -55.79 3.90
C SER A 30 -149.38 -56.63 4.72
N GLN A 31 -149.08 -56.85 6.01
CA GLN A 31 -149.97 -57.54 6.93
C GLN A 31 -151.22 -56.71 7.24
N ALA A 32 -151.09 -55.40 7.47
CA ALA A 32 -152.21 -54.50 7.73
C ALA A 32 -153.19 -54.45 6.55
N LEU A 33 -152.70 -54.40 5.31
CA LEU A 33 -153.51 -54.45 4.10
C LEU A 33 -154.22 -55.80 3.94
N ALA A 34 -153.54 -56.90 4.24
CA ALA A 34 -154.13 -58.23 4.22
C ALA A 34 -155.27 -58.39 5.25
N GLN A 35 -155.20 -57.69 6.38
CA GLN A 35 -156.24 -57.68 7.42
C GLN A 35 -157.42 -56.74 7.08
N ASN A 36 -157.18 -55.68 6.31
CA ASN A 36 -158.18 -54.68 5.93
C ASN A 36 -158.69 -54.84 4.48
N ASN A 37 -158.66 -56.06 3.93
CA ASN A 37 -159.15 -56.38 2.57
C ASN A 37 -158.54 -55.50 1.44
N GLY A 38 -157.31 -55.01 1.60
CA GLY A 38 -156.64 -54.16 0.62
C GLY A 38 -157.04 -52.68 0.64
N ASP A 39 -157.66 -52.19 1.72
CA ASP A 39 -157.95 -50.76 1.90
C ASP A 39 -156.67 -49.95 2.19
N PHE A 40 -156.32 -49.06 1.26
CA PHE A 40 -155.12 -48.21 1.34
C PHE A 40 -155.29 -46.95 2.21
N SER A 41 -156.48 -46.65 2.71
CA SER A 41 -156.74 -45.40 3.45
C SER A 41 -155.84 -45.24 4.67
N ALA A 42 -155.64 -46.32 5.44
CA ALA A 42 -154.83 -46.29 6.66
C ALA A 42 -153.33 -46.05 6.40
N ILE A 43 -152.78 -46.64 5.32
CA ILE A 43 -151.37 -46.42 4.95
C ILE A 43 -151.16 -45.02 4.37
N VAL A 44 -152.12 -44.54 3.57
CA VAL A 44 -152.13 -43.19 2.99
C VAL A 44 -152.11 -42.11 4.09
N ASP A 45 -152.96 -42.24 5.10
CA ASP A 45 -153.04 -41.30 6.22
C ASP A 45 -151.78 -41.34 7.10
N ALA A 46 -151.28 -42.53 7.39
CA ALA A 46 -150.07 -42.72 8.19
C ALA A 46 -148.82 -42.16 7.49
N PHE A 47 -148.72 -42.33 6.17
CA PHE A 47 -147.62 -41.74 5.39
C PHE A 47 -147.72 -40.23 5.34
N SER A 48 -148.94 -39.69 5.20
CA SER A 48 -149.14 -38.24 5.13
C SER A 48 -148.81 -37.49 6.42
N THR A 49 -148.84 -38.19 7.56
CA THR A 49 -148.66 -37.61 8.91
C THR A 49 -147.41 -38.10 9.64
N SER A 50 -146.54 -38.85 8.96
CA SER A 50 -145.34 -39.41 9.57
C SER A 50 -144.26 -38.35 9.85
N THR A 51 -143.34 -38.68 10.76
CA THR A 51 -142.12 -37.89 10.97
C THR A 51 -141.30 -37.77 9.69
N GLU A 52 -141.17 -38.86 8.91
CA GLU A 52 -140.45 -38.85 7.64
C GLU A 52 -141.07 -37.89 6.61
N ALA A 53 -142.41 -37.81 6.55
CA ALA A 53 -143.08 -36.86 5.68
C ALA A 53 -142.82 -35.42 6.09
N THR A 54 -142.74 -35.15 7.40
CA THR A 54 -142.39 -33.84 7.94
C THR A 54 -140.94 -33.48 7.64
N ASP A 55 -140.01 -34.42 7.82
CA ASP A 55 -138.58 -34.21 7.57
C ASP A 55 -138.28 -34.02 6.07
N ARG A 56 -138.95 -34.81 5.22
CA ARG A 56 -138.77 -34.75 3.77
C ARG A 56 -139.38 -33.52 3.14
N PHE A 57 -140.64 -33.21 3.49
CA PHE A 57 -141.42 -32.20 2.79
C PHE A 57 -141.55 -30.89 3.57
N GLY A 58 -141.42 -30.87 4.89
CA GLY A 58 -141.44 -29.66 5.71
C GLY A 58 -142.56 -28.68 5.34
N SER A 59 -142.18 -27.46 4.96
CA SER A 59 -143.09 -26.40 4.50
C SER A 59 -143.35 -26.38 2.99
N ALA A 60 -143.02 -27.44 2.24
CA ALA A 60 -143.20 -27.53 0.80
C ALA A 60 -144.68 -27.40 0.42
N THR A 61 -144.97 -26.59 -0.60
CA THR A 61 -146.34 -26.42 -1.09
C THR A 61 -146.83 -27.69 -1.80
N PRO A 62 -148.14 -27.91 -1.96
CA PRO A 62 -148.64 -29.04 -2.75
C PRO A 62 -148.05 -29.11 -4.16
N ALA A 63 -147.80 -27.96 -4.80
CA ALA A 63 -147.14 -27.89 -6.11
C ALA A 63 -145.69 -28.39 -6.05
N ASP A 64 -144.90 -27.96 -5.06
CA ASP A 64 -143.52 -28.44 -4.87
C ASP A 64 -143.47 -29.95 -4.65
N ARG A 65 -144.41 -30.47 -3.86
CA ARG A 65 -144.49 -31.90 -3.54
C ARG A 65 -144.91 -32.75 -4.75
N ILE A 66 -145.79 -32.25 -5.61
CA ILE A 66 -146.13 -32.91 -6.88
C ILE A 66 -144.93 -32.87 -7.84
N ALA A 67 -144.22 -31.74 -7.92
CA ALA A 67 -142.99 -31.66 -8.71
C ALA A 67 -141.95 -32.69 -8.21
N ASP A 68 -141.80 -32.83 -6.90
CA ASP A 68 -140.95 -33.83 -6.27
C ASP A 68 -141.36 -35.28 -6.62
N VAL A 69 -142.67 -35.60 -6.63
CA VAL A 69 -143.16 -36.93 -7.04
C VAL A 69 -142.78 -37.22 -8.49
N TYR A 70 -142.98 -36.27 -9.41
CA TYR A 70 -142.59 -36.42 -10.81
C TYR A 70 -141.07 -36.58 -10.99
N GLN A 71 -140.26 -35.85 -10.22
CA GLN A 71 -138.81 -36.01 -10.25
C GLN A 71 -138.39 -37.40 -9.73
N GLN A 72 -138.96 -37.85 -8.61
CA GLN A 72 -138.64 -39.15 -8.00
C GLN A 72 -139.10 -40.35 -8.83
N LEU A 73 -140.20 -40.23 -9.55
CA LEU A 73 -140.77 -41.32 -10.35
C LEU A 73 -140.31 -41.30 -11.79
N PHE A 74 -140.14 -40.12 -12.39
CA PHE A 74 -139.92 -39.98 -13.82
C PHE A 74 -138.67 -39.16 -14.20
N ASN A 75 -137.93 -38.63 -13.21
CA ASN A 75 -136.72 -37.82 -13.44
C ASN A 75 -136.96 -36.57 -14.32
N ARG A 76 -138.17 -36.01 -14.24
CA ARG A 76 -138.60 -34.83 -14.98
C ARG A 76 -139.59 -34.02 -14.16
N ALA A 77 -139.77 -32.76 -14.53
CA ALA A 77 -140.84 -31.93 -13.97
C ALA A 77 -142.21 -32.34 -14.56
N PRO A 78 -143.32 -32.14 -13.83
CA PRO A 78 -144.65 -32.23 -14.41
C PRO A 78 -144.85 -31.14 -15.46
N ASP A 79 -145.69 -31.39 -16.47
CA ASP A 79 -146.19 -30.31 -17.31
C ASP A 79 -147.12 -29.41 -16.49
N GLN A 80 -147.26 -28.14 -16.92
CA GLN A 80 -148.02 -27.17 -16.14
C GLN A 80 -149.47 -27.58 -15.91
N ALA A 81 -150.11 -28.25 -16.88
CA ALA A 81 -151.50 -28.67 -16.75
C ALA A 81 -151.66 -29.83 -15.74
N GLY A 82 -150.73 -30.79 -15.74
CA GLY A 82 -150.64 -31.83 -14.74
C GLY A 82 -150.40 -31.28 -13.33
N LEU A 83 -149.44 -30.35 -13.19
CA LEU A 83 -149.14 -29.70 -11.91
C LEU A 83 -150.36 -28.96 -11.34
N ASP A 84 -151.05 -28.18 -12.17
CA ASP A 84 -152.26 -27.44 -11.76
C ASP A 84 -153.40 -28.38 -11.35
N TYR A 85 -153.61 -29.47 -12.09
CA TYR A 85 -154.65 -30.47 -11.79
C TYR A 85 -154.45 -31.10 -10.41
N TRP A 86 -153.25 -31.64 -10.15
CA TRP A 86 -152.95 -32.32 -8.88
C TRP A 86 -152.94 -31.36 -7.70
N THR A 87 -152.35 -30.17 -7.87
CA THR A 87 -152.32 -29.13 -6.83
C THR A 87 -153.74 -28.77 -6.39
N LYS A 88 -154.65 -28.53 -7.34
CA LYS A 88 -156.06 -28.22 -7.04
C LYS A 88 -156.81 -29.39 -6.38
N ALA A 89 -156.53 -30.62 -6.80
CA ALA A 89 -157.12 -31.82 -6.18
C ALA A 89 -156.70 -31.98 -4.70
N ILE A 90 -155.46 -31.62 -4.38
CA ILE A 90 -154.92 -31.66 -3.01
C ILE A 90 -155.43 -30.49 -2.17
N ASP A 91 -155.39 -29.26 -2.70
CA ASP A 91 -155.86 -28.06 -1.99
C ASP A 91 -157.35 -28.12 -1.63
N SER A 92 -158.15 -28.79 -2.47
CA SER A 92 -159.57 -29.02 -2.20
C SER A 92 -159.86 -30.15 -1.21
N GLY A 93 -158.83 -30.91 -0.79
CA GLY A 93 -158.97 -32.10 0.05
C GLY A 93 -159.63 -33.29 -0.66
N THR A 94 -159.75 -33.26 -1.99
CA THR A 94 -160.40 -34.32 -2.79
C THR A 94 -159.51 -35.56 -2.89
N VAL A 95 -158.19 -35.38 -2.94
CA VAL A 95 -157.18 -36.43 -3.02
C VAL A 95 -156.05 -36.08 -2.05
N SER A 96 -155.55 -37.06 -1.30
CA SER A 96 -154.37 -36.84 -0.46
C SER A 96 -153.10 -36.86 -1.32
N ILE A 97 -152.02 -36.25 -0.85
CA ILE A 97 -150.73 -36.26 -1.56
C ILE A 97 -150.20 -37.69 -1.81
N ALA A 98 -150.39 -38.62 -0.88
CA ALA A 98 -149.95 -40.01 -1.03
C ALA A 98 -150.82 -40.79 -2.03
N ASP A 99 -152.12 -40.52 -2.08
CA ASP A 99 -153.02 -41.08 -3.10
C ASP A 99 -152.71 -40.50 -4.49
N ALA A 100 -152.46 -39.19 -4.58
CA ALA A 100 -152.01 -38.55 -5.82
C ALA A 100 -150.71 -39.17 -6.34
N ALA A 101 -149.74 -39.44 -5.47
CA ALA A 101 -148.47 -40.06 -5.87
C ALA A 101 -148.65 -41.45 -6.51
N ILE A 102 -149.53 -42.28 -5.95
CA ILE A 102 -149.85 -43.60 -6.51
C ILE A 102 -150.64 -43.49 -7.81
N GLN A 103 -151.60 -42.57 -7.89
CA GLN A 103 -152.34 -42.34 -9.13
C GLN A 103 -151.43 -41.83 -10.25
N ILE A 104 -150.46 -40.97 -9.93
CA ILE A 104 -149.42 -40.51 -10.86
C ILE A 104 -148.56 -41.68 -11.34
N MET A 105 -148.10 -42.55 -10.42
CA MET A 105 -147.33 -43.73 -10.77
C MET A 105 -148.10 -44.70 -11.68
N ASN A 106 -149.36 -44.99 -11.34
CA ASN A 106 -150.22 -45.90 -12.10
C ASN A 106 -150.67 -45.32 -13.44
N GLY A 107 -150.72 -43.99 -13.54
CA GLY A 107 -151.04 -43.25 -14.77
C GLY A 107 -149.84 -43.05 -15.71
N ALA A 108 -148.65 -43.52 -15.35
CA ALA A 108 -147.44 -43.39 -16.16
C ALA A 108 -147.58 -44.10 -17.51
N GLN A 109 -147.01 -43.51 -18.56
CA GLN A 109 -147.03 -44.05 -19.92
C GLN A 109 -145.61 -44.04 -20.53
N ASP A 110 -145.40 -44.82 -21.57
CA ASP A 110 -144.13 -44.87 -22.32
C ASP A 110 -142.89 -45.03 -21.43
N THR A 111 -141.90 -44.15 -21.59
CA THR A 111 -140.64 -44.17 -20.81
C THR A 111 -140.85 -43.98 -19.32
N ASP A 112 -141.93 -43.28 -18.91
CA ASP A 112 -142.26 -43.08 -17.50
C ASP A 112 -142.77 -44.39 -16.86
N ALA A 113 -143.54 -45.19 -17.60
CA ALA A 113 -143.99 -46.51 -17.15
C ALA A 113 -142.80 -47.50 -17.05
N GLN A 114 -141.89 -47.46 -18.02
CA GLN A 114 -140.67 -48.26 -18.00
C GLN A 114 -139.77 -47.90 -16.80
N LEU A 115 -139.55 -46.60 -16.57
CA LEU A 115 -138.74 -46.12 -15.45
C LEU A 115 -139.37 -46.46 -14.10
N SER A 116 -140.69 -46.29 -13.96
CA SER A 116 -141.43 -46.70 -12.75
C SER A 116 -141.27 -48.19 -12.46
N THR A 117 -141.34 -49.04 -13.50
CA THR A 117 -141.13 -50.49 -13.36
C THR A 117 -139.72 -50.83 -12.89
N LEU A 118 -138.70 -50.23 -13.51
CA LEU A 118 -137.30 -50.45 -13.12
C LEU A 118 -137.01 -49.95 -11.70
N ARG A 119 -137.62 -48.85 -11.27
CA ARG A 119 -137.50 -48.33 -9.90
C ARG A 119 -138.20 -49.24 -8.88
N GLN A 120 -139.35 -49.82 -9.22
CA GLN A 120 -140.01 -50.83 -8.40
C GLN A 120 -139.17 -52.11 -8.27
N GLU A 121 -138.56 -52.57 -9.37
CA GLU A 121 -137.63 -53.71 -9.38
C GLU A 121 -136.41 -53.43 -8.47
N ALA A 122 -135.75 -52.27 -8.64
CA ALA A 122 -134.62 -51.88 -7.82
C ALA A 122 -134.98 -51.74 -6.33
N ALA A 123 -136.14 -51.15 -6.03
CA ALA A 123 -136.64 -51.04 -4.66
C ALA A 123 -136.88 -52.42 -4.02
N ALA A 124 -137.55 -53.32 -4.74
CA ALA A 124 -137.80 -54.68 -4.25
C ALA A 124 -136.51 -55.46 -4.01
N GLN A 125 -135.55 -55.39 -4.94
CA GLN A 125 -134.25 -56.04 -4.79
C GLN A 125 -133.43 -55.45 -3.63
N PHE A 126 -133.48 -54.13 -3.43
CA PHE A 126 -132.81 -53.49 -2.30
C PHE A 126 -133.41 -53.90 -0.96
N THR A 127 -134.73 -53.84 -0.81
CA THR A 127 -135.40 -54.24 0.43
C THR A 127 -135.10 -55.71 0.76
N ALA A 128 -135.09 -56.60 -0.24
CA ALA A 128 -134.69 -57.98 -0.07
C ALA A 128 -133.20 -58.13 0.32
N ALA A 129 -132.31 -57.36 -0.29
CA ALA A 129 -130.87 -57.38 0.01
C ALA A 129 -130.56 -56.89 1.42
N VAL A 130 -131.24 -55.84 1.89
CA VAL A 130 -131.15 -55.34 3.27
C VAL A 130 -131.66 -56.39 4.25
N ALA A 131 -132.83 -56.99 3.98
CA ALA A 131 -133.39 -58.05 4.83
C ALA A 131 -132.47 -59.27 4.92
N ALA A 132 -131.83 -59.68 3.82
CA ALA A 132 -130.93 -60.83 3.78
C ALA A 132 -129.59 -60.59 4.48
N SER A 133 -129.11 -59.35 4.50
CA SER A 133 -127.80 -58.99 5.06
C SER A 133 -127.85 -58.44 6.48
N GLY A 134 -129.02 -58.02 6.96
CA GLY A 134 -129.20 -57.43 8.29
C GLY A 134 -128.64 -56.01 8.42
N VAL A 135 -128.39 -55.33 7.30
CA VAL A 135 -127.95 -53.91 7.29
C VAL A 135 -129.04 -53.05 7.95
N PRO A 136 -128.72 -52.25 8.98
CA PRO A 136 -129.69 -51.32 9.55
C PRO A 136 -130.15 -50.31 8.50
N TYR A 137 -131.46 -50.10 8.39
CA TYR A 137 -132.07 -49.18 7.45
C TYR A 137 -133.06 -48.26 8.17
N ASP A 138 -132.50 -47.45 9.05
CA ASP A 138 -133.20 -46.50 9.90
C ASP A 138 -132.40 -45.19 10.04
N GLY A 139 -133.11 -44.10 10.37
CA GLY A 139 -132.52 -42.76 10.44
C GLY A 139 -132.46 -42.02 9.11
N SER A 140 -132.37 -40.68 9.18
CA SER A 140 -132.44 -39.80 8.01
C SER A 140 -131.29 -40.00 7.03
N ALA A 141 -130.06 -40.20 7.51
CA ALA A 141 -128.89 -40.41 6.65
C ALA A 141 -128.98 -41.70 5.82
N ALA A 142 -129.41 -42.80 6.44
CA ALA A 142 -129.63 -44.09 5.75
C ALA A 142 -130.78 -44.00 4.74
N ILE A 143 -131.84 -43.28 5.10
CA ILE A 143 -132.95 -42.97 4.19
C ILE A 143 -132.47 -42.16 2.97
N ASP A 144 -131.66 -41.13 3.19
CA ASP A 144 -131.17 -40.28 2.10
C ASP A 144 -130.18 -41.03 1.19
N ALA A 145 -129.34 -41.90 1.75
CA ALA A 145 -128.52 -42.83 0.99
C ALA A 145 -129.38 -43.78 0.14
N ALA A 146 -130.48 -44.31 0.67
CA ALA A 146 -131.37 -45.21 -0.08
C ALA A 146 -132.13 -44.52 -1.23
N ARG A 147 -132.39 -43.20 -1.13
CA ARG A 147 -132.98 -42.41 -2.23
C ARG A 147 -132.06 -42.33 -3.44
N VAL A 148 -130.74 -42.43 -3.24
CA VAL A 148 -129.74 -42.42 -4.32
C VAL A 148 -129.97 -43.57 -5.30
N LEU A 149 -130.33 -44.76 -4.82
CA LEU A 149 -130.67 -45.91 -5.67
C LEU A 149 -131.76 -45.53 -6.67
N ILE A 150 -132.87 -45.00 -6.17
CA ILE A 150 -134.02 -44.67 -7.00
C ILE A 150 -133.67 -43.55 -7.99
N ALA A 151 -132.94 -42.55 -7.53
CA ALA A 151 -132.49 -41.46 -8.37
C ALA A 151 -131.54 -41.91 -9.49
N ALA A 152 -130.69 -42.92 -9.25
CA ALA A 152 -129.71 -43.42 -10.22
C ALA A 152 -130.32 -44.32 -11.30
N VAL A 153 -131.49 -44.92 -11.06
CA VAL A 153 -132.21 -45.70 -12.07
C VAL A 153 -132.76 -44.76 -13.15
N THR A 154 -132.47 -45.11 -14.42
CA THR A 154 -132.88 -44.40 -15.63
C THR A 154 -133.63 -45.37 -16.57
N PRO A 155 -134.30 -44.88 -17.64
CA PRO A 155 -134.99 -45.78 -18.58
C PRO A 155 -134.07 -46.79 -19.26
N THR A 156 -132.76 -46.54 -19.31
CA THR A 156 -131.76 -47.42 -19.94
C THR A 156 -131.04 -48.35 -18.97
N THR A 157 -131.35 -48.30 -17.67
CA THR A 157 -130.71 -49.14 -16.65
C THR A 157 -131.00 -50.63 -16.89
N SER A 158 -129.94 -51.44 -16.99
CA SER A 158 -130.03 -52.88 -17.18
C SER A 158 -130.21 -53.64 -15.86
N ALA A 159 -130.54 -54.93 -15.92
CA ALA A 159 -130.64 -55.77 -14.71
C ALA A 159 -129.29 -55.91 -13.97
N ALA A 160 -128.17 -55.88 -14.67
CA ALA A 160 -126.83 -55.88 -14.08
C ALA A 160 -126.56 -54.57 -13.32
N ASP A 161 -126.95 -53.45 -13.92
CA ASP A 161 -126.83 -52.13 -13.29
C ASP A 161 -127.69 -52.03 -12.04
N ILE A 162 -128.91 -52.56 -12.05
CA ILE A 162 -129.76 -52.64 -10.84
C ILE A 162 -129.04 -53.42 -9.74
N THR A 163 -128.40 -54.54 -10.07
CA THR A 163 -127.65 -55.36 -9.09
C THR A 163 -126.46 -54.59 -8.50
N ALA A 164 -125.72 -53.87 -9.35
CA ALA A 164 -124.59 -53.03 -8.94
C ALA A 164 -125.05 -51.87 -8.04
N LEU A 165 -126.08 -51.13 -8.47
CA LEU A 165 -126.69 -50.04 -7.72
C LEU A 165 -127.21 -50.50 -6.36
N VAL A 166 -127.89 -51.65 -6.29
CA VAL A 166 -128.36 -52.24 -5.02
C VAL A 166 -127.18 -52.56 -4.10
N THR A 167 -126.09 -53.11 -4.64
CA THR A 167 -124.90 -53.47 -3.86
C THR A 167 -124.20 -52.22 -3.31
N ALA A 168 -123.96 -51.22 -4.16
CA ALA A 168 -123.33 -49.97 -3.78
C ALA A 168 -124.19 -49.19 -2.78
N THR A 169 -125.50 -49.05 -3.05
CA THR A 169 -126.43 -48.37 -2.15
C THR A 169 -126.51 -49.06 -0.79
N LYS A 170 -126.52 -50.40 -0.75
CA LYS A 170 -126.50 -51.14 0.52
C LYS A 170 -125.25 -50.82 1.35
N SER A 171 -124.09 -50.73 0.69
CA SER A 171 -122.84 -50.32 1.36
C SER A 171 -122.90 -48.87 1.84
N LEU A 172 -123.48 -47.98 1.04
CA LEU A 172 -123.66 -46.58 1.40
C LEU A 172 -124.63 -46.42 2.58
N VAL A 173 -125.72 -47.19 2.61
CA VAL A 173 -126.71 -47.21 3.70
C VAL A 173 -126.10 -47.73 5.01
N GLN A 174 -125.30 -48.79 4.95
CA GLN A 174 -124.53 -49.24 6.12
C GLN A 174 -123.61 -48.14 6.63
N THR A 175 -122.87 -47.49 5.72
CA THR A 175 -121.97 -46.38 6.08
C THR A 175 -122.74 -45.22 6.69
N ALA A 176 -123.92 -44.89 6.15
CA ALA A 176 -124.78 -43.83 6.63
C ALA A 176 -125.33 -44.06 8.03
N HIS A 177 -125.70 -45.32 8.34
CA HIS A 177 -126.14 -45.70 9.67
C HIS A 177 -124.98 -45.59 10.67
N ASP A 178 -123.82 -46.14 10.32
CA ASP A 178 -122.69 -46.21 11.25
C ASP A 178 -122.01 -44.84 11.47
N ASN A 179 -121.99 -43.99 10.43
CA ASN A 179 -121.30 -42.69 10.42
C ASN A 179 -122.16 -41.64 9.68
N PRO A 180 -123.24 -41.13 10.28
CA PRO A 180 -124.18 -40.23 9.60
C PRO A 180 -123.55 -38.92 9.10
N GLU A 181 -122.48 -38.44 9.72
CA GLU A 181 -121.72 -37.26 9.30
C GLU A 181 -120.96 -37.46 7.98
N VAL A 182 -120.71 -38.70 7.57
CA VAL A 182 -120.09 -39.02 6.27
C VAL A 182 -121.05 -38.70 5.14
N ILE A 183 -122.36 -38.92 5.32
CA ILE A 183 -123.37 -38.58 4.32
C ILE A 183 -123.45 -37.08 4.09
N ALA A 184 -123.40 -36.30 5.18
CA ALA A 184 -123.32 -34.84 5.08
C ALA A 184 -122.02 -34.39 4.38
N ALA A 185 -120.90 -35.05 4.65
CA ALA A 185 -119.62 -34.74 4.00
C ALA A 185 -119.63 -35.08 2.49
N LEU A 186 -120.18 -36.23 2.10
CA LEU A 186 -120.31 -36.65 0.71
C LEU A 186 -121.23 -35.71 -0.08
N ALA A 187 -122.35 -35.31 0.52
CA ALA A 187 -123.30 -34.38 -0.10
C ALA A 187 -122.74 -32.95 -0.23
N GLY A 188 -121.78 -32.58 0.63
CA GLY A 188 -121.20 -31.25 0.66
C GLY A 188 -122.25 -30.19 1.01
N SER A 189 -122.42 -29.19 0.15
CA SER A 189 -123.45 -28.15 0.32
C SER A 189 -124.82 -28.51 -0.29
N GLY A 190 -124.93 -29.65 -0.98
CA GLY A 190 -126.13 -30.10 -1.66
C GLY A 190 -126.77 -31.35 -1.04
N SER A 191 -127.45 -32.15 -1.87
CA SER A 191 -127.97 -33.47 -1.50
C SER A 191 -127.32 -34.54 -2.39
N LEU A 192 -127.19 -35.77 -1.88
CA LEU A 192 -126.62 -36.88 -2.65
C LEU A 192 -127.33 -37.10 -4.00
N THR A 193 -128.65 -36.92 -4.05
CA THR A 193 -129.41 -37.10 -5.29
C THR A 193 -129.14 -36.01 -6.33
N THR A 194 -128.67 -34.83 -5.92
CA THR A 194 -128.32 -33.75 -6.85
C THR A 194 -127.02 -34.05 -7.62
N LEU A 195 -126.14 -34.88 -7.06
CA LEU A 195 -124.92 -35.32 -7.75
C LEU A 195 -125.25 -36.16 -9.00
N LEU A 196 -126.35 -36.92 -8.97
CA LEU A 196 -126.83 -37.68 -10.12
C LEU A 196 -127.38 -36.78 -11.24
N ALA A 197 -127.73 -35.53 -10.93
CA ALA A 197 -128.15 -34.55 -11.91
C ALA A 197 -126.97 -33.77 -12.55
N SER A 198 -125.75 -33.91 -12.00
CA SER A 198 -124.52 -33.34 -12.56
C SER A 198 -124.16 -33.96 -13.91
N SER A 199 -123.23 -33.34 -14.66
CA SER A 199 -122.74 -33.89 -15.94
C SER A 199 -122.15 -35.29 -15.78
N SER A 200 -121.36 -35.51 -14.73
CA SER A 200 -120.70 -36.80 -14.47
C SER A 200 -121.70 -37.84 -13.96
N GLY A 201 -122.62 -37.44 -13.08
CA GLY A 201 -123.68 -38.33 -12.57
C GLY A 201 -124.68 -38.75 -13.65
N LYS A 202 -124.99 -37.88 -14.62
CA LYS A 202 -125.84 -38.24 -15.78
C LYS A 202 -125.12 -39.14 -16.78
N ALA A 203 -123.81 -38.97 -16.93
CA ALA A 203 -123.01 -39.74 -17.88
C ALA A 203 -122.87 -41.20 -17.43
N ASP A 204 -122.66 -41.43 -16.13
CA ASP A 204 -122.59 -42.78 -15.54
C ASP A 204 -123.21 -42.79 -14.12
N PRO A 205 -124.54 -42.99 -14.01
CA PRO A 205 -125.22 -43.04 -12.72
C PRO A 205 -124.74 -44.19 -11.83
N VAL A 206 -124.32 -45.32 -12.41
CA VAL A 206 -123.87 -46.50 -11.67
C VAL A 206 -122.53 -46.20 -11.00
N ALA A 207 -121.57 -45.69 -11.78
CA ALA A 207 -120.25 -45.33 -11.25
C ALA A 207 -120.31 -44.23 -10.20
N MET A 208 -121.27 -43.29 -10.32
CA MET A 208 -121.47 -42.27 -9.28
C MET A 208 -121.89 -42.88 -7.94
N VAL A 209 -122.80 -43.85 -7.94
CA VAL A 209 -123.24 -44.51 -6.70
C VAL A 209 -122.15 -45.41 -6.12
N GLU A 210 -121.39 -46.10 -6.97
CA GLU A 210 -120.23 -46.89 -6.56
C GLU A 210 -119.15 -46.00 -5.93
N ALA A 211 -118.83 -44.88 -6.56
CA ALA A 211 -117.87 -43.92 -6.02
C ALA A 211 -118.36 -43.31 -4.69
N LEU A 212 -119.64 -42.96 -4.58
CA LEU A 212 -120.24 -42.50 -3.32
C LEU A 212 -120.09 -43.54 -2.20
N ALA A 213 -120.33 -44.82 -2.51
CA ALA A 213 -120.19 -45.90 -1.54
C ALA A 213 -118.72 -46.10 -1.11
N SER A 214 -117.78 -46.14 -2.05
CA SER A 214 -116.35 -46.36 -1.76
C SER A 214 -115.69 -45.17 -1.07
N VAL A 215 -115.96 -43.94 -1.54
CA VAL A 215 -115.46 -42.71 -0.89
C VAL A 215 -116.06 -42.55 0.51
N GLY A 216 -117.36 -42.83 0.67
CA GLY A 216 -118.02 -42.82 1.97
C GLY A 216 -117.37 -43.80 2.95
N LYS A 217 -117.16 -45.04 2.50
CA LYS A 217 -116.51 -46.08 3.31
C LYS A 217 -115.08 -45.69 3.70
N ALA A 218 -114.31 -45.11 2.78
CA ALA A 218 -112.96 -44.61 3.08
C ALA A 218 -112.98 -43.49 4.13
N ALA A 219 -113.89 -42.52 3.98
CA ALA A 219 -114.06 -41.41 4.93
C ALA A 219 -114.49 -41.87 6.33
N ALA A 220 -115.32 -42.92 6.41
CA ALA A 220 -115.80 -43.46 7.68
C ALA A 220 -114.67 -44.02 8.57
N THR A 221 -113.56 -44.45 7.97
CA THR A 221 -112.44 -45.07 8.71
C THR A 221 -111.34 -44.09 9.14
N ASP A 222 -111.39 -42.83 8.68
CA ASP A 222 -110.35 -41.84 8.92
C ASP A 222 -110.94 -40.44 9.14
N THR A 223 -110.77 -39.93 10.36
CA THR A 223 -111.29 -38.61 10.79
C THR A 223 -110.61 -37.45 10.06
N THR A 224 -109.36 -37.62 9.66
CA THR A 224 -108.61 -36.62 8.87
C THR A 224 -109.16 -36.60 7.46
N ALA A 225 -109.31 -37.78 6.86
CA ALA A 225 -109.89 -37.93 5.54
C ALA A 225 -111.30 -37.36 5.45
N LEU A 226 -112.14 -37.63 6.45
CA LEU A 226 -113.47 -37.02 6.58
C LEU A 226 -113.41 -35.48 6.66
N THR A 227 -112.41 -34.92 7.35
CA THR A 227 -112.21 -33.47 7.44
C THR A 227 -111.79 -32.89 6.09
N THR A 228 -110.89 -33.57 5.38
CA THR A 228 -110.46 -33.18 4.03
C THR A 228 -111.62 -33.24 3.04
N LEU A 229 -112.42 -34.29 3.07
CA LEU A 229 -113.63 -34.41 2.24
C LEU A 229 -114.60 -33.25 2.49
N LYS A 230 -114.78 -32.85 3.76
CA LYS A 230 -115.62 -31.69 4.13
C LYS A 230 -115.06 -30.37 3.60
N GLN A 231 -113.74 -30.17 3.67
CA GLN A 231 -113.08 -28.96 3.18
C GLN A 231 -113.04 -28.90 1.65
N GLY A 232 -112.90 -30.05 1.00
CA GLY A 232 -112.83 -30.19 -0.45
C GLY A 232 -114.17 -30.09 -1.18
N GLY A 233 -115.27 -29.73 -0.50
CA GLY A 233 -116.59 -29.57 -1.12
C GLY A 233 -117.36 -30.88 -1.33
N GLY A 234 -116.96 -31.98 -0.68
CA GLY A 234 -117.60 -33.28 -0.77
C GLY A 234 -117.39 -33.98 -2.11
N MET A 235 -118.30 -34.88 -2.48
CA MET A 235 -118.19 -35.63 -3.73
C MET A 235 -118.29 -34.72 -4.96
N ALA A 236 -119.05 -33.62 -4.89
CA ALA A 236 -119.09 -32.62 -5.96
C ALA A 236 -117.70 -32.03 -6.24
N GLY A 237 -116.96 -31.67 -5.19
CA GLY A 237 -115.62 -31.12 -5.34
C GLY A 237 -114.63 -32.11 -5.91
N ILE A 238 -114.70 -33.39 -5.52
CA ILE A 238 -113.90 -34.47 -6.14
C ILE A 238 -114.19 -34.53 -7.64
N VAL A 239 -115.46 -34.56 -8.03
CA VAL A 239 -115.88 -34.70 -9.42
C VAL A 239 -115.49 -33.48 -10.27
N ASP A 240 -115.63 -32.27 -9.74
CA ASP A 240 -115.32 -31.02 -10.46
C ASP A 240 -113.81 -30.81 -10.68
N SER A 241 -112.98 -31.49 -9.88
CA SER A 241 -111.53 -31.39 -9.91
C SER A 241 -110.84 -32.57 -10.58
N LEU A 242 -111.61 -33.50 -11.16
CA LEU A 242 -111.06 -34.63 -11.90
C LEU A 242 -110.28 -34.16 -13.14
N PRO A 243 -109.00 -34.56 -13.29
CA PRO A 243 -108.22 -34.29 -14.49
C PRO A 243 -108.86 -34.90 -15.75
N ALA A 244 -108.63 -34.27 -16.90
CA ALA A 244 -109.09 -34.78 -18.19
C ALA A 244 -108.55 -36.20 -18.44
N GLY A 245 -109.46 -37.15 -18.70
CA GLY A 245 -109.13 -38.57 -18.93
C GLY A 245 -109.27 -39.48 -17.71
N THR A 246 -109.58 -38.93 -16.53
CA THR A 246 -109.94 -39.72 -15.34
C THR A 246 -111.45 -39.93 -15.26
N SER A 247 -111.87 -41.08 -14.75
CA SER A 247 -113.27 -41.49 -14.64
C SER A 247 -113.69 -41.71 -13.18
N LEU A 248 -115.00 -41.77 -12.93
CA LEU A 248 -115.54 -42.14 -11.61
C LEU A 248 -115.10 -43.54 -11.17
N HIS A 249 -114.82 -44.46 -12.11
CA HIS A 249 -114.29 -45.78 -11.81
C HIS A 249 -112.87 -45.72 -11.20
N ASP A 250 -112.04 -44.75 -11.64
CA ASP A 250 -110.71 -44.54 -11.08
C ASP A 250 -110.80 -44.01 -9.64
N VAL A 251 -111.80 -43.16 -9.36
CA VAL A 251 -112.10 -42.68 -8.00
C VAL A 251 -112.53 -43.84 -7.11
N THR A 252 -113.45 -44.69 -7.57
CA THR A 252 -113.88 -45.89 -6.85
C THR A 252 -112.69 -46.79 -6.52
N GLN A 253 -111.85 -47.10 -7.52
CA GLN A 253 -110.69 -47.97 -7.34
C GLN A 253 -109.67 -47.37 -6.36
N ALA A 254 -109.39 -46.08 -6.44
CA ALA A 254 -108.47 -45.40 -5.54
C ALA A 254 -108.98 -45.39 -4.10
N ALA A 255 -110.27 -45.08 -3.91
CA ALA A 255 -110.90 -45.11 -2.59
C ALA A 255 -110.83 -46.51 -1.96
N ASP A 256 -111.08 -47.56 -2.76
CA ASP A 256 -111.05 -48.95 -2.28
C ASP A 256 -109.64 -49.43 -1.92
N GLN A 257 -108.61 -49.01 -2.66
CA GLN A 257 -107.24 -49.52 -2.49
C GLN A 257 -106.38 -48.70 -1.52
N GLY A 258 -106.54 -47.38 -1.51
CA GLY A 258 -105.66 -46.46 -0.80
C GLY A 258 -106.38 -45.35 -0.04
N GLY A 259 -107.71 -45.46 0.10
CA GLY A 259 -108.53 -44.49 0.81
C GLY A 259 -108.56 -43.11 0.14
N LEU A 260 -108.99 -42.10 0.89
CA LEU A 260 -109.16 -40.74 0.38
C LEU A 260 -107.83 -40.07 -0.01
N THR A 261 -106.70 -40.48 0.55
CA THR A 261 -105.37 -39.99 0.12
C THR A 261 -105.04 -40.45 -1.30
N ALA A 262 -105.42 -41.67 -1.68
CA ALA A 262 -105.24 -42.12 -3.07
C ALA A 262 -106.19 -41.39 -4.02
N VAL A 263 -107.40 -41.05 -3.57
CA VAL A 263 -108.33 -40.20 -4.33
C VAL A 263 -107.76 -38.78 -4.49
N ASP A 264 -107.19 -38.21 -3.43
CA ASP A 264 -106.51 -36.89 -3.45
C ASP A 264 -105.32 -36.88 -4.41
N ASN A 265 -104.58 -37.98 -4.53
CA ASN A 265 -103.51 -38.11 -5.53
C ASN A 265 -104.00 -38.18 -6.98
N ILE A 266 -105.27 -38.50 -7.23
CA ILE A 266 -105.87 -38.40 -8.58
C ILE A 266 -106.28 -36.96 -8.85
N VAL A 267 -106.93 -36.32 -7.87
CA VAL A 267 -107.46 -34.95 -7.96
C VAL A 267 -106.33 -33.91 -7.99
N THR A 268 -105.31 -34.13 -7.17
CA THR A 268 -104.07 -33.36 -7.09
C THR A 268 -102.88 -34.31 -7.25
N PRO A 269 -102.46 -34.59 -8.50
CA PRO A 269 -101.32 -35.46 -8.73
C PRO A 269 -100.08 -34.95 -7.99
N PRO A 270 -99.44 -35.77 -7.13
CA PRO A 270 -98.18 -35.38 -6.55
C PRO A 270 -97.18 -35.12 -7.69
N ALA A 271 -96.42 -34.02 -7.57
CA ALA A 271 -95.34 -33.73 -8.51
C ALA A 271 -94.44 -34.98 -8.65
N PRO A 272 -93.92 -35.28 -9.85
CA PRO A 272 -92.99 -36.39 -9.99
C PRO A 272 -91.88 -36.21 -8.95
N VAL A 273 -91.65 -37.22 -8.12
CA VAL A 273 -90.62 -37.15 -7.09
C VAL A 273 -89.29 -36.97 -7.80
N ASP A 274 -88.73 -35.78 -7.64
CA ASP A 274 -87.37 -35.49 -8.04
C ASP A 274 -86.45 -36.31 -7.13
N THR A 275 -85.93 -37.43 -7.65
CA THR A 275 -84.92 -38.27 -6.99
C THR A 275 -83.53 -37.96 -7.51
N THR A 276 -83.36 -36.91 -8.31
CA THR A 276 -82.08 -36.55 -8.92
C THR A 276 -81.38 -35.51 -8.06
N PRO A 277 -80.29 -35.85 -7.36
CA PRO A 277 -79.55 -34.87 -6.60
C PRO A 277 -79.04 -33.73 -7.48
N PRO A 278 -78.98 -32.49 -6.95
CA PRO A 278 -78.36 -31.37 -7.64
C PRO A 278 -76.90 -31.70 -7.95
N ALA A 279 -76.36 -31.09 -9.01
CA ALA A 279 -74.93 -31.20 -9.31
C ALA A 279 -74.07 -30.74 -8.11
N ALA A 280 -72.91 -31.38 -7.91
CA ALA A 280 -71.99 -30.98 -6.85
C ALA A 280 -71.53 -29.53 -7.06
N PRO A 281 -71.58 -28.67 -6.03
CA PRO A 281 -71.10 -27.29 -6.13
C PRO A 281 -69.62 -27.22 -6.50
N LYS A 282 -69.22 -26.16 -7.20
CA LYS A 282 -67.80 -25.83 -7.39
C LYS A 282 -67.35 -24.89 -6.29
N VAL A 283 -66.17 -25.17 -5.74
CA VAL A 283 -65.50 -24.35 -4.72
C VAL A 283 -64.09 -24.03 -5.19
N GLU A 284 -63.71 -22.75 -5.11
CA GLU A 284 -62.38 -22.23 -5.44
C GLU A 284 -62.01 -21.11 -4.45
N LEU A 285 -60.72 -20.87 -4.24
CA LEU A 285 -60.27 -19.67 -3.51
C LEU A 285 -60.71 -18.42 -4.31
N VAL A 286 -61.15 -17.37 -3.62
CA VAL A 286 -61.43 -16.07 -4.26
C VAL A 286 -60.14 -15.50 -4.86
N ALA A 287 -59.05 -15.63 -4.12
CA ALA A 287 -57.70 -15.37 -4.58
C ALA A 287 -56.74 -16.35 -3.89
N ASP A 288 -55.86 -16.97 -4.67
CA ASP A 288 -54.68 -17.65 -4.16
C ASP A 288 -53.57 -16.60 -4.09
N THR A 289 -53.35 -16.02 -2.91
CA THR A 289 -52.50 -14.83 -2.73
C THR A 289 -51.01 -15.13 -2.69
N GLY A 290 -50.65 -16.42 -2.72
CA GLY A 290 -49.28 -16.87 -2.76
C GLY A 290 -48.55 -16.52 -4.06
N SER A 291 -47.29 -16.95 -4.12
CA SER A 291 -46.44 -16.69 -5.30
C SER A 291 -46.87 -17.46 -6.56
N SER A 292 -47.66 -18.51 -6.36
CA SER A 292 -48.24 -19.33 -7.41
C SER A 292 -49.76 -19.21 -7.31
N ALA A 293 -50.42 -19.00 -8.45
CA ALA A 293 -51.88 -18.88 -8.48
C ALA A 293 -52.61 -20.25 -8.44
N THR A 294 -51.86 -21.34 -8.23
CA THR A 294 -52.38 -22.72 -8.37
C THR A 294 -51.84 -23.69 -7.32
N ASP A 295 -51.05 -23.25 -6.35
CA ASP A 295 -50.52 -24.14 -5.30
C ASP A 295 -51.39 -24.16 -4.03
N HIS A 296 -52.44 -23.33 -3.99
CA HIS A 296 -53.39 -23.19 -2.89
C HIS A 296 -52.72 -22.81 -1.57
N LEU A 297 -51.63 -22.04 -1.63
CA LEU A 297 -50.96 -21.44 -0.48
C LEU A 297 -51.35 -19.95 -0.39
N THR A 298 -52.27 -19.63 0.53
CA THR A 298 -52.91 -18.30 0.59
C THR A 298 -52.83 -17.68 1.99
N ASN A 299 -52.91 -16.36 2.06
CA ASN A 299 -53.14 -15.59 3.28
C ASN A 299 -54.60 -15.14 3.43
N ASP A 300 -55.43 -15.35 2.40
CA ASP A 300 -56.85 -15.08 2.40
C ASP A 300 -57.63 -16.38 2.23
N GLY A 301 -58.34 -16.78 3.29
CA GLY A 301 -59.18 -17.99 3.32
C GLY A 301 -60.54 -17.83 2.62
N GLN A 302 -60.81 -16.70 1.98
CA GLN A 302 -62.08 -16.49 1.27
C GLN A 302 -62.25 -17.45 0.09
N VAL A 303 -63.44 -18.06 0.01
CA VAL A 303 -63.80 -18.98 -1.06
C VAL A 303 -65.04 -18.51 -1.80
N LYS A 304 -65.09 -18.89 -3.08
CA LYS A 304 -66.22 -18.65 -3.97
C LYS A 304 -66.91 -19.96 -4.29
N ILE A 305 -68.23 -19.98 -4.11
CA ILE A 305 -69.10 -21.11 -4.42
C ILE A 305 -69.90 -20.80 -5.69
N SER A 306 -69.87 -21.72 -6.65
CA SER A 306 -70.59 -21.61 -7.93
C SER A 306 -71.18 -22.94 -8.37
N GLY A 307 -71.99 -22.94 -9.44
CA GLY A 307 -72.68 -24.15 -9.90
C GLY A 307 -73.84 -24.58 -9.00
N LEU A 308 -74.37 -23.64 -8.19
CA LEU A 308 -75.56 -23.87 -7.39
C LEU A 308 -76.79 -23.86 -8.28
N GLU A 309 -77.66 -24.85 -8.07
CA GLU A 309 -78.96 -24.91 -8.73
C GLU A 309 -79.90 -23.81 -8.20
N ALA A 310 -80.74 -23.27 -9.09
CA ALA A 310 -81.66 -22.19 -8.72
C ALA A 310 -82.68 -22.66 -7.67
N GLY A 311 -82.70 -21.99 -6.52
CA GLY A 311 -83.58 -22.37 -5.40
C GLY A 311 -82.99 -23.44 -4.46
N ALA A 312 -81.80 -23.98 -4.76
CA ALA A 312 -81.08 -24.87 -3.85
C ALA A 312 -80.41 -24.09 -2.71
N THR A 313 -80.35 -24.71 -1.53
CA THR A 313 -79.54 -24.22 -0.40
C THR A 313 -78.19 -24.90 -0.40
N TRP A 314 -77.16 -24.29 0.19
CA TRP A 314 -75.83 -24.89 0.24
C TRP A 314 -75.22 -24.81 1.63
N GLN A 315 -74.32 -25.75 1.92
CA GLN A 315 -73.68 -25.90 3.21
C GLN A 315 -72.19 -26.15 3.07
N TYR A 316 -71.43 -25.77 4.09
CA TYR A 316 -69.99 -26.02 4.18
C TYR A 316 -69.57 -26.61 5.53
N SER A 317 -68.43 -27.30 5.55
CA SER A 317 -67.85 -27.92 6.73
C SER A 317 -66.32 -27.89 6.66
N VAL A 318 -65.65 -27.62 7.79
CA VAL A 318 -64.17 -27.62 7.90
C VAL A 318 -63.60 -28.89 8.54
N ASP A 319 -64.46 -29.72 9.13
CA ASP A 319 -64.12 -30.99 9.79
C ASP A 319 -64.78 -32.21 9.12
N GLY A 320 -65.57 -31.98 8.07
CA GLY A 320 -66.37 -32.98 7.36
C GLY A 320 -67.58 -33.50 8.16
N LYS A 321 -67.84 -32.96 9.35
CA LYS A 321 -68.86 -33.45 10.30
C LYS A 321 -69.87 -32.37 10.65
N THR A 322 -69.40 -31.18 11.01
CA THR A 322 -70.19 -30.02 11.40
C THR A 322 -70.48 -29.17 10.16
N TRP A 323 -71.75 -29.06 9.78
CA TRP A 323 -72.19 -28.36 8.57
C TRP A 323 -72.84 -27.02 8.92
N HIS A 324 -72.34 -25.96 8.32
CA HIS A 324 -72.85 -24.60 8.43
C HIS A 324 -73.60 -24.24 7.14
N THR A 325 -74.75 -23.58 7.28
CA THR A 325 -75.50 -23.10 6.11
C THR A 325 -74.83 -21.84 5.56
N GLY A 326 -74.58 -21.84 4.26
CA GLY A 326 -73.99 -20.68 3.59
C GLY A 326 -75.00 -19.54 3.39
N PRO A 327 -74.53 -18.29 3.24
CA PRO A 327 -75.41 -17.15 2.96
C PRO A 327 -76.21 -17.36 1.66
N ALA A 328 -77.42 -16.77 1.61
CA ALA A 328 -78.33 -16.87 0.47
C ALA A 328 -77.66 -16.32 -0.80
N ALA A 329 -77.30 -17.22 -1.71
CA ALA A 329 -76.58 -16.92 -2.94
C ALA A 329 -77.55 -16.91 -4.12
N GLY A 330 -77.72 -15.78 -4.80
CA GLY A 330 -78.21 -15.81 -6.17
C GLY A 330 -77.09 -16.32 -7.07
N ASN A 331 -77.16 -17.56 -7.55
CA ASN A 331 -76.23 -18.30 -8.46
C ASN A 331 -74.70 -18.27 -8.18
N THR A 332 -74.22 -17.46 -7.24
CA THR A 332 -72.84 -17.32 -6.76
C THR A 332 -72.88 -16.89 -5.29
N GLY A 333 -72.22 -17.63 -4.41
CA GLY A 333 -72.09 -17.27 -2.99
C GLY A 333 -70.63 -17.10 -2.63
N THR A 334 -70.23 -15.96 -2.09
CA THR A 334 -68.97 -15.84 -1.35
C THR A 334 -69.25 -16.18 0.11
N ALA A 335 -68.44 -17.04 0.70
CA ALA A 335 -68.44 -17.24 2.14
C ALA A 335 -67.05 -16.97 2.70
N LEU A 336 -67.03 -16.10 3.71
CA LEU A 336 -65.89 -15.90 4.58
C LEU A 336 -65.74 -17.14 5.45
N LEU A 337 -64.78 -18.00 5.10
CA LEU A 337 -64.29 -19.02 6.01
C LEU A 337 -63.34 -18.35 7.00
N ASP A 338 -63.44 -18.76 8.26
CA ASP A 338 -62.65 -18.28 9.40
C ASP A 338 -61.17 -18.02 9.05
N THR A 339 -60.79 -16.74 9.06
CA THR A 339 -59.43 -16.26 8.77
C THR A 339 -58.49 -16.34 9.97
N SER A 340 -58.93 -16.88 11.11
CA SER A 340 -58.12 -16.96 12.33
C SER A 340 -57.31 -18.24 12.47
N ALA A 341 -57.62 -19.28 11.68
CA ALA A 341 -56.87 -20.53 11.64
C ALA A 341 -55.65 -20.43 10.70
N THR A 342 -54.51 -20.99 11.10
CA THR A 342 -53.32 -21.13 10.23
C THR A 342 -52.93 -22.61 10.11
N GLY A 343 -52.43 -23.02 8.94
CA GLY A 343 -52.07 -24.40 8.62
C GLY A 343 -52.88 -24.96 7.44
N ASP A 344 -52.82 -26.28 7.26
CA ASP A 344 -53.55 -26.97 6.20
C ASP A 344 -55.04 -27.02 6.52
N GLN A 345 -55.84 -26.48 5.61
CA GLN A 345 -57.28 -26.38 5.69
C GLN A 345 -57.93 -27.35 4.70
N THR A 346 -59.02 -27.99 5.14
CA THR A 346 -59.88 -28.78 4.26
C THR A 346 -61.30 -28.25 4.36
N LEU A 347 -61.85 -27.80 3.24
CA LEU A 347 -63.22 -27.32 3.14
C LEU A 347 -64.06 -28.30 2.33
N HIS A 348 -65.18 -28.72 2.90
CA HIS A 348 -66.20 -29.53 2.25
C HIS A 348 -67.44 -28.68 1.94
N VAL A 349 -67.98 -28.80 0.73
CA VAL A 349 -69.17 -28.06 0.28
C VAL A 349 -70.17 -29.00 -0.36
N ARG A 350 -71.46 -28.82 -0.05
CA ARG A 350 -72.57 -29.56 -0.68
C ARG A 350 -73.79 -28.65 -0.88
N SER A 351 -74.66 -29.03 -1.81
CA SER A 351 -75.93 -28.34 -2.09
C SER A 351 -77.12 -29.27 -1.85
N THR A 352 -78.26 -28.69 -1.52
CA THR A 352 -79.53 -29.36 -1.28
C THR A 352 -80.60 -28.65 -2.08
N ASP A 353 -81.21 -29.35 -3.03
CA ASP A 353 -82.27 -28.79 -3.87
C ASP A 353 -83.56 -28.52 -3.07
N ALA A 354 -84.59 -27.99 -3.74
CA ALA A 354 -85.88 -27.72 -3.11
C ALA A 354 -86.64 -29.00 -2.71
N ALA A 355 -86.29 -30.15 -3.29
CA ALA A 355 -86.87 -31.46 -2.98
C ALA A 355 -86.15 -32.17 -1.81
N GLY A 356 -85.03 -31.62 -1.32
CA GLY A 356 -84.24 -32.15 -0.23
C GLY A 356 -83.15 -33.13 -0.65
N ASN A 357 -82.90 -33.33 -1.95
CA ASN A 357 -81.80 -34.17 -2.41
C ASN A 357 -80.47 -33.45 -2.20
N VAL A 358 -79.49 -34.17 -1.64
CA VAL A 358 -78.16 -33.62 -1.33
C VAL A 358 -77.18 -34.04 -2.42
N SER A 359 -76.47 -33.07 -3.01
CA SER A 359 -75.42 -33.33 -3.98
C SER A 359 -74.28 -34.17 -3.39
N ALA A 360 -73.42 -34.71 -4.27
CA ALA A 360 -72.09 -35.14 -3.82
C ALA A 360 -71.32 -33.95 -3.19
N THR A 361 -70.41 -34.25 -2.25
CA THR A 361 -69.58 -33.25 -1.58
C THR A 361 -68.35 -32.92 -2.44
N THR A 362 -68.08 -31.63 -2.61
CA THR A 362 -66.83 -31.13 -3.21
C THR A 362 -65.87 -30.72 -2.11
N THR A 363 -64.59 -31.04 -2.25
CA THR A 363 -63.55 -30.72 -1.27
C THR A 363 -62.52 -29.78 -1.89
N LEU A 364 -62.16 -28.72 -1.16
CA LEU A 364 -61.02 -27.85 -1.45
C LEU A 364 -59.99 -27.98 -0.31
N GLN A 365 -58.74 -28.28 -0.67
CA GLN A 365 -57.61 -28.26 0.25
C GLN A 365 -56.71 -27.07 -0.07
N TYR A 366 -56.34 -26.30 0.95
CA TYR A 366 -55.48 -25.13 0.85
C TYR A 366 -54.72 -24.92 2.16
N THR A 367 -53.55 -24.30 2.12
CA THR A 367 -52.80 -23.94 3.32
C THR A 367 -52.99 -22.45 3.59
N LEU A 368 -53.52 -22.10 4.77
CA LEU A 368 -53.75 -20.72 5.19
C LEU A 368 -52.63 -20.24 6.11
N LYS A 369 -51.93 -19.16 5.74
CA LYS A 369 -50.87 -18.57 6.56
C LYS A 369 -51.13 -17.09 6.77
N THR A 370 -51.39 -16.69 8.01
CA THR A 370 -51.88 -15.33 8.34
C THR A 370 -50.92 -14.52 9.23
N ALA A 371 -49.82 -15.11 9.70
CA ALA A 371 -48.84 -14.45 10.56
C ALA A 371 -47.41 -14.64 10.05
N PHE A 372 -46.69 -13.53 9.91
CA PHE A 372 -45.31 -13.47 9.46
C PHE A 372 -44.62 -12.24 10.06
N VAL A 373 -43.52 -12.43 10.80
CA VAL A 373 -42.75 -11.34 11.42
C VAL A 373 -41.25 -11.59 11.21
N PRO A 374 -40.61 -10.87 10.28
CA PRO A 374 -39.16 -10.95 10.09
C PRO A 374 -38.44 -10.10 11.15
N THR A 375 -37.20 -10.47 11.48
CA THR A 375 -36.33 -9.67 12.36
C THR A 375 -34.99 -9.42 11.70
N LEU A 376 -34.39 -8.27 11.96
CA LEU A 376 -33.13 -7.82 11.38
C LEU A 376 -32.13 -7.52 12.49
N ALA A 377 -30.92 -8.05 12.39
CA ALA A 377 -29.84 -7.81 13.35
C ALA A 377 -28.57 -7.37 12.63
N LEU A 378 -27.73 -6.59 13.30
CA LEU A 378 -26.35 -6.36 12.86
C LEU A 378 -25.54 -7.64 13.08
N GLN A 379 -24.61 -7.94 12.19
CA GLN A 379 -23.78 -9.14 12.28
C GLN A 379 -22.33 -8.78 12.61
N GLY A 380 -21.72 -9.52 13.53
CA GLY A 380 -20.30 -9.42 13.86
C GLY A 380 -19.41 -10.10 12.82
N ALA A 381 -18.11 -9.85 12.89
CA ALA A 381 -17.13 -10.46 11.97
C ALA A 381 -17.04 -11.99 12.06
N ASP A 382 -17.49 -12.57 13.17
CA ASP A 382 -17.61 -14.01 13.38
C ASP A 382 -18.89 -14.62 12.76
N GLY A 383 -19.72 -13.79 12.12
CA GLY A 383 -20.99 -14.19 11.51
C GLY A 383 -22.13 -14.35 12.52
N ASN A 384 -21.94 -14.00 13.79
CA ASN A 384 -23.01 -14.06 14.79
C ASN A 384 -23.79 -12.75 14.86
N ASP A 385 -25.06 -12.83 15.25
CA ASP A 385 -25.88 -11.64 15.50
C ASP A 385 -25.35 -10.85 16.70
N LEU A 386 -25.29 -9.53 16.54
CA LEU A 386 -25.02 -8.59 17.60
C LEU A 386 -26.31 -8.17 18.31
N THR A 387 -26.22 -7.90 19.62
CA THR A 387 -27.35 -7.42 20.41
C THR A 387 -27.60 -5.93 20.27
N VAL A 388 -26.68 -5.19 19.61
CA VAL A 388 -26.81 -3.76 19.35
C VAL A 388 -27.71 -3.49 18.15
N THR A 389 -28.47 -2.41 18.22
CA THR A 389 -29.39 -1.98 17.15
C THR A 389 -28.92 -0.72 16.41
N SER A 390 -27.73 -0.22 16.76
CA SER A 390 -27.09 0.92 16.09
C SER A 390 -25.64 0.65 15.75
N LEU A 391 -25.22 1.08 14.56
CA LEU A 391 -23.85 1.05 14.08
C LEU A 391 -23.41 2.47 13.68
N VAL A 392 -22.18 2.84 14.03
CA VAL A 392 -21.47 4.00 13.47
C VAL A 392 -20.33 3.44 12.63
N THR A 393 -20.26 3.75 11.35
CA THR A 393 -19.29 3.16 10.41
C THR A 393 -18.91 4.15 9.32
N ASN A 394 -17.69 4.01 8.79
CA ASN A 394 -17.18 4.77 7.65
C ASN A 394 -17.15 3.94 6.36
N THR A 395 -17.75 2.75 6.37
CA THR A 395 -17.76 1.84 5.23
C THR A 395 -19.18 1.38 4.93
N ASP A 396 -19.50 1.26 3.64
CA ASP A 396 -20.75 0.66 3.18
C ASP A 396 -20.76 -0.87 3.34
N ASN A 397 -19.65 -1.47 3.80
CA ASN A 397 -19.48 -2.92 3.93
C ASN A 397 -19.84 -3.44 5.33
N TYR A 398 -21.00 -3.03 5.85
CA TYR A 398 -21.56 -3.58 7.08
C TYR A 398 -22.45 -4.79 6.78
N TRP A 399 -22.55 -5.71 7.75
CA TRP A 399 -23.28 -6.96 7.58
C TRP A 399 -24.52 -6.97 8.45
N VAL A 400 -25.63 -7.42 7.86
CA VAL A 400 -26.90 -7.62 8.55
C VAL A 400 -27.40 -9.04 8.35
N SER A 401 -28.05 -9.58 9.37
CA SER A 401 -28.71 -10.88 9.31
C SER A 401 -30.22 -10.70 9.37
N LEU A 402 -30.88 -11.11 8.28
CA LEU A 402 -32.32 -11.13 8.16
C LEU A 402 -32.86 -12.51 8.55
N HIS A 403 -33.57 -12.54 9.67
CA HIS A 403 -34.20 -13.74 10.21
C HIS A 403 -35.67 -13.81 9.83
N GLY A 404 -36.18 -15.03 9.75
CA GLY A 404 -37.57 -15.29 9.37
C GLY A 404 -37.84 -15.20 7.86
N ALA A 405 -36.89 -14.77 7.02
CA ALA A 405 -37.08 -14.66 5.57
C ALA A 405 -36.83 -15.95 4.77
N LYS A 406 -36.55 -17.09 5.43
CA LYS A 406 -36.31 -18.36 4.74
C LYS A 406 -37.58 -18.81 3.99
N GLY A 407 -37.49 -18.93 2.67
CA GLY A 407 -38.64 -19.24 1.81
C GLY A 407 -39.53 -18.02 1.50
N ALA A 408 -39.00 -16.80 1.65
CA ALA A 408 -39.67 -15.59 1.19
C ALA A 408 -39.83 -15.57 -0.34
N ALA A 409 -40.95 -15.05 -0.79
CA ALA A 409 -41.26 -14.81 -2.19
C ALA A 409 -40.55 -13.56 -2.72
N ALA A 410 -40.49 -12.51 -1.89
CA ALA A 410 -39.84 -11.25 -2.22
C ALA A 410 -39.25 -10.61 -0.95
N VAL A 411 -38.14 -9.91 -1.12
CA VAL A 411 -37.44 -9.17 -0.07
C VAL A 411 -37.09 -7.80 -0.64
N GLY A 412 -37.65 -6.75 -0.05
CA GLY A 412 -37.38 -5.35 -0.40
C GLY A 412 -36.58 -4.67 0.70
N PHE A 413 -35.62 -3.82 0.32
CA PHE A 413 -34.82 -3.04 1.27
C PHE A 413 -35.33 -1.59 1.28
N GLN A 414 -35.46 -1.01 2.48
CA GLN A 414 -35.92 0.35 2.65
C GLN A 414 -35.03 1.12 3.61
N VAL A 415 -34.88 2.41 3.32
CA VAL A 415 -34.09 3.37 4.11
C VAL A 415 -34.96 4.54 4.54
N SER A 416 -34.69 5.11 5.72
CA SER A 416 -35.27 6.38 6.18
C SER A 416 -34.20 7.27 6.82
N ALA A 417 -34.19 8.55 6.45
CA ALA A 417 -33.38 9.58 7.11
C ALA A 417 -34.08 10.23 8.32
N THR A 418 -35.36 9.92 8.56
CA THR A 418 -36.22 10.66 9.51
C THR A 418 -36.58 9.89 10.78
N GLY A 419 -36.17 8.62 10.90
CA GLY A 419 -36.43 7.79 12.08
C GLY A 419 -37.05 6.42 11.76
N ALA A 420 -37.15 5.56 12.78
CA ALA A 420 -37.77 4.23 12.66
C ALA A 420 -39.27 4.28 12.27
N ASP A 421 -39.97 5.33 12.70
CA ASP A 421 -41.38 5.62 12.34
C ASP A 421 -41.48 6.67 11.22
N GLY A 422 -40.36 6.98 10.55
CA GLY A 422 -40.26 8.02 9.53
C GLY A 422 -40.85 7.63 8.17
N THR A 423 -40.65 8.51 7.18
CA THR A 423 -40.98 8.16 5.78
C THR A 423 -39.90 7.21 5.24
N TRP A 424 -40.33 6.07 4.69
CA TRP A 424 -39.46 5.03 4.15
C TRP A 424 -39.42 5.08 2.63
N THR A 425 -38.23 4.94 2.06
CA THR A 425 -38.01 4.89 0.60
C THR A 425 -37.38 3.56 0.21
N ASP A 426 -37.87 2.96 -0.88
CA ASP A 426 -37.27 1.75 -1.45
C ASP A 426 -35.85 2.05 -1.96
N ALA A 427 -34.91 1.17 -1.65
CA ALA A 427 -33.51 1.24 -2.05
C ALA A 427 -32.97 -0.17 -2.32
N LYS A 428 -31.72 -0.30 -2.77
CA LYS A 428 -31.01 -1.58 -2.77
C LYS A 428 -30.08 -1.63 -1.58
N ASP A 429 -29.93 -2.83 -1.01
CA ASP A 429 -28.98 -3.09 0.08
C ASP A 429 -27.52 -2.76 -0.31
N SER A 430 -27.23 -2.81 -1.61
CA SER A 430 -25.93 -2.44 -2.17
C SER A 430 -25.76 -0.93 -2.42
N ASP A 431 -26.80 -0.12 -2.23
CA ASP A 431 -26.71 1.31 -2.47
C ASP A 431 -25.94 1.96 -1.30
N PRO A 432 -24.87 2.73 -1.58
CA PRO A 432 -24.11 3.39 -0.53
C PRO A 432 -24.98 4.41 0.20
N LEU A 433 -24.84 4.49 1.53
CA LEU A 433 -25.54 5.49 2.33
C LEU A 433 -24.72 6.78 2.34
N ALA A 434 -25.33 7.94 2.15
CA ALA A 434 -24.60 9.21 2.31
C ALA A 434 -24.24 9.47 3.78
N ASP A 435 -23.33 10.39 4.06
CA ASP A 435 -23.04 10.81 5.44
C ASP A 435 -24.30 11.21 6.23
N GLY A 436 -24.31 10.84 7.51
CA GLY A 436 -25.38 11.14 8.45
C GLY A 436 -26.10 9.91 9.00
N THR A 437 -27.20 10.14 9.71
CA THR A 437 -27.99 9.07 10.31
C THR A 437 -29.04 8.52 9.34
N HIS A 438 -29.05 7.20 9.20
CA HIS A 438 -30.00 6.42 8.43
C HIS A 438 -30.63 5.33 9.30
N PHE A 439 -31.83 4.93 8.92
CA PHE A 439 -32.49 3.75 9.46
C PHE A 439 -32.76 2.80 8.31
N ILE A 440 -32.38 1.54 8.47
CA ILE A 440 -32.57 0.50 7.45
C ILE A 440 -33.54 -0.56 7.96
N ARG A 441 -34.33 -1.12 7.05
CA ARG A 441 -35.18 -2.29 7.32
C ARG A 441 -35.39 -3.11 6.05
N TYR A 442 -35.85 -4.33 6.24
CA TYR A 442 -36.37 -5.15 5.15
C TYR A 442 -37.88 -5.28 5.22
N VAL A 443 -38.53 -5.24 4.06
CA VAL A 443 -39.93 -5.60 3.88
C VAL A 443 -39.95 -6.96 3.19
N VAL A 444 -40.44 -7.98 3.89
CA VAL A 444 -40.40 -9.35 3.39
C VAL A 444 -41.83 -9.80 3.10
N THR A 445 -42.00 -10.39 1.91
CA THR A 445 -43.21 -11.08 1.50
C THR A 445 -42.96 -12.57 1.52
N ASP A 446 -43.72 -13.31 2.31
CA ASP A 446 -43.60 -14.77 2.37
C ASP A 446 -44.29 -15.48 1.18
N ALA A 447 -44.13 -16.79 1.06
CA ALA A 447 -44.70 -17.58 -0.03
C ALA A 447 -46.24 -17.53 -0.12
N ALA A 448 -46.94 -17.21 0.98
CA ALA A 448 -48.41 -17.09 1.03
C ALA A 448 -48.89 -15.65 0.72
N GLY A 449 -47.97 -14.72 0.47
CA GLY A 449 -48.27 -13.32 0.14
C GLY A 449 -48.34 -12.39 1.36
N ASN A 450 -47.96 -12.84 2.57
CA ASN A 450 -47.92 -11.96 3.74
C ASN A 450 -46.74 -11.00 3.65
N THR A 451 -47.00 -9.69 3.68
CA THR A 451 -45.97 -8.66 3.69
C THR A 451 -45.82 -8.03 5.06
N ALA A 452 -44.63 -8.06 5.65
CA ALA A 452 -44.33 -7.40 6.92
C ALA A 452 -42.92 -6.77 6.92
N PRO A 453 -42.73 -5.59 7.54
CA PRO A 453 -41.41 -5.02 7.77
C PRO A 453 -40.70 -5.71 8.95
N SER A 454 -39.37 -5.78 8.89
CA SER A 454 -38.53 -6.11 10.03
C SER A 454 -38.49 -4.94 11.04
N ASN A 455 -37.86 -5.15 12.19
CA ASN A 455 -37.38 -4.03 13.00
C ASN A 455 -36.38 -3.18 12.21
N ALA A 456 -36.28 -1.90 12.58
CA ALA A 456 -35.32 -0.97 11.99
C ALA A 456 -33.98 -1.01 12.73
N LEU A 457 -32.87 -0.92 12.00
CA LEU A 457 -31.53 -0.71 12.53
C LEU A 457 -31.07 0.72 12.22
N LYS A 458 -30.35 1.35 13.15
CA LYS A 458 -29.79 2.70 12.96
C LYS A 458 -28.36 2.60 12.45
N ILE A 459 -28.07 3.15 11.28
CA ILE A 459 -26.72 3.26 10.73
C ILE A 459 -26.34 4.73 10.70
N VAL A 460 -25.26 5.12 11.36
CA VAL A 460 -24.66 6.44 11.21
C VAL A 460 -23.47 6.27 10.27
N MET A 461 -23.64 6.76 9.05
CA MET A 461 -22.58 6.75 8.06
C MET A 461 -21.72 7.99 8.24
N ASP A 462 -20.42 7.79 8.32
CA ASP A 462 -19.43 8.85 8.47
C ASP A 462 -18.23 8.56 7.57
N HIS A 463 -18.37 8.88 6.28
CA HIS A 463 -17.32 8.82 5.28
C HIS A 463 -16.33 9.99 5.40
N ALA A 464 -16.56 10.94 6.31
CA ALA A 464 -15.68 12.07 6.48
C ALA A 464 -14.34 11.61 7.07
N LEU A 465 -13.28 11.79 6.29
CA LEU A 465 -11.91 11.70 6.81
C LEU A 465 -11.75 12.75 7.92
N PRO A 466 -11.18 12.39 9.09
CA PRO A 466 -10.66 13.39 10.01
C PRO A 466 -9.73 14.33 9.25
N GLY A 467 -9.79 15.63 9.53
CA GLY A 467 -8.85 16.59 8.95
C GLY A 467 -7.41 16.15 9.24
N ALA A 468 -6.49 16.32 8.31
CA ALA A 468 -5.08 16.01 8.56
C ALA A 468 -4.55 16.82 9.75
N PRO A 469 -4.04 16.17 10.82
CA PRO A 469 -3.45 16.88 11.94
C PRO A 469 -2.28 17.75 11.42
N ALA A 470 -2.26 19.02 11.81
CA ALA A 470 -1.17 19.92 11.48
C ALA A 470 -0.02 19.71 12.47
N VAL A 471 1.16 19.37 11.95
CA VAL A 471 2.38 19.08 12.72
C VAL A 471 3.43 20.13 12.36
N GLN A 472 3.99 20.81 13.36
CA GLN A 472 5.04 21.82 13.18
C GLN A 472 5.94 21.90 14.41
N LEU A 473 7.17 22.36 14.26
CA LEU A 473 8.01 22.71 15.40
C LEU A 473 7.32 23.79 16.25
N VAL A 474 7.37 23.67 17.58
CA VAL A 474 6.92 24.74 18.49
C VAL A 474 7.70 26.01 18.21
N GLN A 475 9.00 25.85 17.96
CA GLN A 475 9.90 26.89 17.51
C GLN A 475 11.04 26.23 16.73
N ASP A 476 11.29 26.70 15.50
CA ASP A 476 12.53 26.42 14.82
C ASP A 476 13.59 27.40 15.36
N THR A 477 14.60 26.85 16.04
CA THR A 477 15.66 27.64 16.71
C THR A 477 16.93 27.75 15.88
N GLY A 478 16.94 27.10 14.71
CA GLY A 478 18.02 27.15 13.75
C GLY A 478 18.31 28.53 13.20
N VAL A 479 19.45 28.63 12.54
CA VAL A 479 19.91 29.87 11.90
C VAL A 479 19.01 30.23 10.70
N SER A 480 18.36 29.23 10.10
CA SER A 480 17.26 29.39 9.16
C SER A 480 15.94 29.06 9.84
N ALA A 481 14.89 29.83 9.55
CA ALA A 481 13.56 29.61 10.12
C ALA A 481 12.73 28.54 9.38
N THR A 482 13.32 27.88 8.38
CA THR A 482 12.60 26.99 7.45
C THR A 482 13.36 25.71 7.10
N ASP A 483 14.53 25.46 7.69
CA ASP A 483 15.33 24.27 7.38
C ASP A 483 15.10 23.12 8.39
N HIS A 484 14.34 23.38 9.45
CA HIS A 484 13.95 22.41 10.48
C HIS A 484 15.15 21.80 11.23
N PHE A 485 16.28 22.52 11.31
CA PHE A 485 17.36 22.23 12.25
C PHE A 485 17.12 23.02 13.53
N THR A 486 16.86 22.34 14.64
CA THR A 486 16.46 23.00 15.89
C THR A 486 17.23 22.46 17.09
N SER A 487 17.50 23.30 18.08
CA SER A 487 17.97 22.88 19.41
C SER A 487 16.82 22.44 20.32
N ASN A 488 15.57 22.66 19.91
CA ASN A 488 14.36 22.32 20.67
C ASN A 488 13.55 21.23 19.94
N GLY A 489 13.51 20.02 20.52
CA GLY A 489 12.78 18.88 19.96
C GLY A 489 11.26 18.91 20.14
N GLN A 490 10.70 19.98 20.70
CA GLN A 490 9.26 20.09 20.89
C GLN A 490 8.51 20.38 19.59
N VAL A 491 7.60 19.48 19.26
CA VAL A 491 6.67 19.55 18.14
C VAL A 491 5.26 19.85 18.66
N LYS A 492 4.55 20.73 17.97
CA LYS A 492 3.14 21.03 18.16
C LYS A 492 2.31 20.26 17.14
N VAL A 493 1.41 19.43 17.65
CA VAL A 493 0.36 18.76 16.88
C VAL A 493 -0.95 19.51 17.13
N SER A 494 -1.68 19.88 16.08
CA SER A 494 -2.90 20.69 16.17
C SER A 494 -3.96 20.26 15.18
N GLY A 495 -5.20 20.67 15.43
CA GLY A 495 -6.35 20.24 14.61
C GLY A 495 -6.89 18.88 15.02
N LEU A 496 -6.53 18.40 16.21
CA LEU A 496 -7.05 17.18 16.81
C LEU A 496 -8.45 17.47 17.39
N ASP A 497 -9.38 16.55 17.21
CA ASP A 497 -10.67 16.57 17.88
C ASP A 497 -10.48 16.28 19.38
N ALA A 498 -11.11 17.11 20.22
CA ALA A 498 -10.92 17.12 21.68
C ALA A 498 -11.30 15.80 22.41
N ALA A 499 -11.81 14.79 21.69
CA ALA A 499 -12.17 13.47 22.21
C ALA A 499 -11.61 12.30 21.39
N ALA A 500 -10.85 12.56 20.32
CA ALA A 500 -10.29 11.51 19.47
C ALA A 500 -8.95 11.00 20.04
N ALA A 501 -8.72 9.69 19.91
CA ALA A 501 -7.39 9.14 20.12
C ALA A 501 -6.52 9.50 18.91
N TRP A 502 -5.23 9.75 19.14
CA TRP A 502 -4.25 9.98 18.08
C TRP A 502 -2.94 9.27 18.41
N SER A 503 -2.14 9.03 17.38
CA SER A 503 -0.86 8.35 17.50
C SER A 503 0.18 8.95 16.56
N TYR A 504 1.44 8.70 16.86
CA TYR A 504 2.55 9.12 16.04
C TYR A 504 3.52 7.98 15.77
N SER A 505 4.28 8.09 14.69
CA SER A 505 5.32 7.16 14.28
C SER A 505 6.60 7.92 13.96
N THR A 506 7.74 7.32 14.32
CA THR A 506 9.09 7.82 14.03
C THR A 506 9.86 6.90 13.09
N ASP A 507 9.20 5.87 12.55
CA ASP A 507 9.79 4.82 11.72
C ASP A 507 8.99 4.62 10.42
N ALA A 508 8.57 5.74 9.82
CA ALA A 508 7.82 5.78 8.56
C ALA A 508 6.50 4.96 8.58
N GLY A 509 5.85 4.90 9.74
CA GLY A 509 4.54 4.25 9.92
C GLY A 509 4.61 2.76 10.24
N THR A 510 5.80 2.22 10.50
CA THR A 510 5.99 0.79 10.83
C THR A 510 5.48 0.46 12.24
N THR A 511 5.71 1.36 13.20
CA THR A 511 5.18 1.29 14.55
C THR A 511 4.52 2.61 14.94
N TRP A 512 3.43 2.54 15.71
CA TRP A 512 2.65 3.69 16.15
C TRP A 512 2.57 3.74 17.66
N THR A 513 2.93 4.89 18.23
CA THR A 513 2.87 5.18 19.67
C THR A 513 1.71 6.12 19.94
N ALA A 514 0.93 5.85 20.99
CA ALA A 514 -0.16 6.73 21.40
C ALA A 514 0.38 8.12 21.79
N GLY A 515 -0.24 9.16 21.24
CA GLY A 515 0.14 10.55 21.55
C GLY A 515 -0.37 11.00 22.92
N PRO A 516 0.27 12.00 23.55
CA PRO A 516 -0.24 12.62 24.77
C PRO A 516 -1.62 13.26 24.56
N ALA A 517 -2.40 13.39 25.63
CA ALA A 517 -3.73 14.00 25.57
C ALA A 517 -3.66 15.42 25.01
N ALA A 518 -4.52 15.72 24.03
CA ALA A 518 -4.69 17.07 23.51
C ALA A 518 -5.38 17.97 24.55
N ASP A 519 -5.09 19.26 24.52
CA ASP A 519 -5.82 20.25 25.29
C ASP A 519 -7.25 20.46 24.76
N THR A 520 -8.05 21.27 25.48
CA THR A 520 -9.43 21.58 25.07
C THR A 520 -9.55 22.33 23.73
N GLY A 521 -8.43 22.79 23.17
CA GLY A 521 -8.34 23.43 21.86
C GLY A 521 -7.83 22.51 20.75
N GLY A 522 -7.62 21.22 21.02
CA GLY A 522 -7.17 20.26 20.01
C GLY A 522 -5.67 20.32 19.71
N VAL A 523 -4.86 20.72 20.69
CA VAL A 523 -3.40 20.85 20.56
C VAL A 523 -2.68 19.91 21.53
N ALA A 524 -1.64 19.22 21.05
CA ALA A 524 -0.73 18.41 21.87
C ALA A 524 0.74 18.78 21.60
N LEU A 525 1.59 18.61 22.60
CA LEU A 525 3.04 18.82 22.51
C LEU A 525 3.77 17.47 22.65
N LEU A 526 4.74 17.24 21.78
CA LEU A 526 5.55 16.03 21.73
C LEU A 526 7.04 16.39 21.70
N ASP A 527 7.88 15.68 22.44
CA ASP A 527 9.34 15.87 22.43
C ASP A 527 10.02 14.52 22.14
N LEU A 528 10.79 14.45 21.05
CA LEU A 528 11.46 13.23 20.60
C LEU A 528 12.96 13.21 20.92
N GLY A 529 13.48 14.25 21.58
CA GLY A 529 14.90 14.35 21.93
C GLY A 529 15.84 14.54 20.73
N ALA A 530 17.14 14.38 20.94
CA ALA A 530 18.17 14.62 19.92
C ALA A 530 18.14 13.61 18.76
N GLY A 531 18.45 14.06 17.55
CA GLY A 531 18.54 13.22 16.34
C GLY A 531 17.67 13.71 15.18
N ALA A 532 17.81 13.05 14.03
CA ALA A 532 16.92 13.24 12.89
C ALA A 532 15.63 12.45 13.10
N HIS A 533 14.48 13.10 12.89
CA HIS A 533 13.17 12.52 13.10
C HIS A 533 12.31 12.69 11.85
N SER A 534 11.74 11.57 11.39
CA SER A 534 10.66 11.56 10.40
C SER A 534 9.36 11.23 11.10
N LEU A 535 8.64 12.29 11.51
CA LEU A 535 7.43 12.17 12.30
C LEU A 535 6.21 12.05 11.39
N LEU A 536 5.45 10.97 11.57
CA LEU A 536 4.10 10.84 11.06
C LEU A 536 3.11 10.94 12.21
N VAL A 537 2.00 11.63 12.00
CA VAL A 537 0.90 11.75 12.97
C VAL A 537 -0.40 11.35 12.31
N ARG A 538 -1.19 10.55 13.02
CA ARG A 538 -2.53 10.14 12.60
C ARG A 538 -3.53 10.29 13.74
N GLU A 539 -4.74 10.68 13.37
CA GLU A 539 -5.89 10.78 14.27
C GLU A 539 -6.96 9.75 13.88
N PHE A 540 -7.59 9.12 14.86
CA PHE A 540 -8.65 8.15 14.64
C PHE A 540 -10.02 8.83 14.69
N GLY A 541 -10.79 8.74 13.60
CA GLY A 541 -12.20 9.10 13.59
C GLY A 541 -13.03 8.21 14.53
N GLN A 542 -14.22 8.67 14.92
CA GLN A 542 -15.11 7.97 15.87
C GLN A 542 -15.84 6.74 15.27
N ALA A 543 -15.63 6.39 14.01
CA ALA A 543 -16.27 5.24 13.38
C ALA A 543 -15.41 3.97 13.52
N ASP A 544 -16.00 2.95 14.17
CA ASP A 544 -15.68 1.50 14.21
C ASP A 544 -14.23 0.98 14.27
N GLY A 545 -13.22 1.83 14.45
CA GLY A 545 -11.82 1.39 14.50
C GLY A 545 -11.26 0.97 13.15
N THR A 546 -11.97 1.19 12.04
CA THR A 546 -11.42 1.01 10.69
C THR A 546 -10.81 2.30 10.18
N GLU A 547 -9.53 2.19 9.85
CA GLU A 547 -8.55 3.26 9.74
C GLU A 547 -8.77 4.21 8.54
N THR A 548 -9.54 5.29 8.71
CA THR A 548 -9.44 6.49 7.86
C THR A 548 -8.63 7.57 8.59
N PHE A 549 -7.46 7.91 8.05
CA PHE A 549 -6.52 8.84 8.68
C PHE A 549 -6.33 10.12 7.89
N GLY A 550 -6.45 11.24 8.58
CA GLY A 550 -5.64 12.40 8.25
C GLY A 550 -4.18 12.13 8.64
N LEU A 551 -3.25 12.17 7.67
CA LEU A 551 -1.81 12.01 7.93
C LEU A 551 -1.12 13.37 7.86
N GLY A 552 -0.56 13.79 9.00
CA GLY A 552 0.39 14.89 9.08
C GLY A 552 1.82 14.36 9.10
N SER A 553 2.77 15.06 8.48
CA SER A 553 4.18 14.69 8.52
C SER A 553 5.07 15.91 8.81
N LEU A 554 6.17 15.66 9.51
CA LEU A 554 7.23 16.64 9.75
C LEU A 554 8.58 15.94 9.82
N ASP A 555 9.49 16.31 8.93
CA ASP A 555 10.90 15.96 9.03
C ASP A 555 11.65 17.11 9.69
N TYR A 556 12.41 16.81 10.74
CA TYR A 556 13.24 17.79 11.46
C TYR A 556 14.43 17.11 12.14
N THR A 557 15.47 17.88 12.43
CA THR A 557 16.66 17.38 13.13
C THR A 557 16.92 18.19 14.38
N VAL A 558 17.02 17.51 15.52
CA VAL A 558 17.42 18.11 16.78
C VAL A 558 18.91 17.92 16.99
N GLN A 559 19.70 18.99 16.93
CA GLN A 559 21.15 18.92 17.10
C GLN A 559 21.57 19.27 18.53
N ALA A 560 22.60 18.57 19.01
CA ALA A 560 23.24 18.86 20.28
C ALA A 560 24.26 19.99 20.14
N ALA A 561 24.70 20.56 21.27
CA ALA A 561 25.68 21.64 21.32
C ALA A 561 27.01 21.30 20.61
N VAL A 562 27.60 22.32 19.97
CA VAL A 562 28.86 22.23 19.23
C VAL A 562 30.05 22.03 20.17
N ASN A 563 30.86 21.00 19.90
CA ASN A 563 32.12 20.73 20.60
C ASN A 563 33.31 20.99 19.65
N ALA A 564 33.86 22.20 19.67
CA ALA A 564 35.00 22.59 18.85
C ALA A 564 36.29 22.75 19.70
N ARG A 565 37.46 22.54 19.09
CA ARG A 565 38.77 22.79 19.71
C ARG A 565 39.76 23.43 18.73
N LEU A 566 40.78 24.10 19.27
CA LEU A 566 41.81 24.81 18.52
C LEU A 566 43.22 24.31 18.92
N ALA A 567 44.12 24.17 17.96
CA ALA A 567 45.53 23.84 18.18
C ALA A 567 46.44 24.61 17.22
N PHE A 568 47.68 24.92 17.61
CA PHE A 568 48.68 25.45 16.67
C PHE A 568 49.09 24.37 15.66
N GLN A 569 49.32 24.77 14.41
CA GLN A 569 49.73 23.87 13.35
C GLN A 569 51.24 24.02 13.08
N GLY A 570 51.94 22.88 13.03
CA GLY A 570 53.35 22.81 12.62
C GLY A 570 53.51 22.85 11.09
N THR A 571 54.75 23.01 10.61
CA THR A 571 55.05 23.09 9.16
C THR A 571 54.76 21.80 8.39
N ASP A 572 54.59 20.67 9.07
CA ASP A 572 54.17 19.39 8.49
C ASP A 572 52.63 19.20 8.49
N GLY A 573 51.89 20.24 8.88
CA GLY A 573 50.43 20.25 8.93
C GLY A 573 49.81 19.64 10.19
N LYS A 574 50.62 19.09 11.11
CA LYS A 574 50.14 18.43 12.33
C LYS A 574 49.97 19.40 13.50
N ASP A 575 49.18 18.99 14.49
CA ASP A 575 49.01 19.73 15.74
C ASP A 575 50.32 19.80 16.53
N LEU A 576 50.69 21.00 16.96
CA LEU A 576 51.72 21.22 17.96
C LEU A 576 51.13 20.96 19.35
N ALA A 577 51.92 20.35 20.24
CA ALA A 577 51.51 20.15 21.64
C ALA A 577 51.52 21.47 22.45
N ALA A 578 52.14 22.52 21.93
CA ALA A 578 52.23 23.82 22.58
C ALA A 578 50.87 24.54 22.59
N THR A 579 50.52 25.16 23.71
CA THR A 579 49.33 26.02 23.85
C THR A 579 49.68 27.51 23.78
N SER A 580 50.96 27.83 23.73
CA SER A 580 51.49 29.18 23.50
C SER A 580 52.50 29.19 22.35
N LEU A 581 52.60 30.33 21.65
CA LEU A 581 53.55 30.55 20.55
C LEU A 581 54.23 31.92 20.70
N LEU A 582 55.57 31.94 20.78
CA LEU A 582 56.37 33.15 20.62
C LEU A 582 56.75 33.31 19.15
N THR A 583 56.43 34.44 18.54
CA THR A 583 56.69 34.71 17.12
C THR A 583 56.91 36.20 16.88
N ASN A 584 57.58 36.52 15.78
CA ASN A 584 57.73 37.87 15.25
C ASN A 584 56.94 38.13 13.95
N THR A 585 56.13 37.15 13.53
CA THR A 585 55.33 37.20 12.32
C THR A 585 53.86 36.88 12.60
N ASP A 586 52.97 37.59 11.90
CA ASP A 586 51.52 37.32 11.91
C ASP A 586 51.16 36.04 11.12
N ASN A 587 52.12 35.42 10.43
CA ASN A 587 51.91 34.24 9.61
C ASN A 587 52.12 32.94 10.41
N TYR A 588 51.27 32.71 11.42
CA TYR A 588 51.14 31.44 12.13
C TYR A 588 49.85 30.72 11.71
N TRP A 589 49.81 29.40 11.86
CA TRP A 589 48.66 28.59 11.47
C TRP A 589 48.02 27.90 12.68
N VAL A 590 46.69 27.78 12.65
CA VAL A 590 45.90 27.06 13.66
C VAL A 590 44.96 26.07 12.99
N ASN A 591 44.78 24.90 13.60
CA ASN A 591 43.82 23.89 13.19
C ASN A 591 42.55 24.01 14.05
N LEU A 592 41.41 24.27 13.40
CA LEU A 592 40.09 24.25 14.02
C LEU A 592 39.40 22.90 13.80
N TYR A 593 39.06 22.21 14.89
CA TYR A 593 38.38 20.92 14.86
C TYR A 593 36.95 21.03 15.37
N GLY A 594 36.07 20.15 14.88
CA GLY A 594 34.68 20.06 15.33
C GLY A 594 33.74 21.10 14.70
N ALA A 595 34.19 21.87 13.71
CA ALA A 595 33.41 22.91 13.04
C ALA A 595 32.88 22.51 11.63
N LYS A 596 32.94 21.22 11.25
CA LYS A 596 32.63 20.73 9.88
C LYS A 596 31.20 21.07 9.40
N ASN A 597 30.26 21.24 10.34
CA ASN A 597 28.85 21.57 10.06
C ASN A 597 28.42 22.87 10.75
N ALA A 598 29.36 23.79 10.99
CA ALA A 598 29.06 25.09 11.57
C ALA A 598 28.31 25.96 10.56
N ALA A 599 27.21 26.56 10.98
CA ALA A 599 26.56 27.64 10.26
C ALA A 599 27.43 28.90 10.23
N THR A 600 28.08 29.21 11.37
CA THR A 600 28.99 30.35 11.48
C THR A 600 30.20 30.03 12.37
N VAL A 601 31.35 30.59 12.01
CA VAL A 601 32.59 30.55 12.80
C VAL A 601 33.07 31.99 12.99
N GLU A 602 33.18 32.44 14.23
CA GLU A 602 33.64 33.78 14.60
C GLU A 602 34.98 33.69 15.34
N PHE A 603 35.99 34.43 14.86
CA PHE A 603 37.27 34.56 15.53
C PHE A 603 37.19 35.64 16.62
N GLN A 604 37.71 35.34 17.80
CA GLN A 604 37.77 36.29 18.91
C GLN A 604 39.18 36.41 19.48
N LEU A 605 39.52 37.62 19.88
CA LEU A 605 40.79 38.00 20.51
C LEU A 605 40.54 38.50 21.95
N SER A 606 41.49 38.27 22.84
CA SER A 606 41.55 38.88 24.16
C SER A 606 42.99 39.25 24.53
N ASP A 607 43.22 40.50 24.91
CA ASP A 607 44.52 40.99 25.41
C ASP A 607 44.61 40.94 26.95
N THR A 608 43.56 40.42 27.60
CA THR A 608 43.40 40.45 29.06
C THR A 608 43.40 39.05 29.69
N GLY A 609 43.74 38.02 28.92
CA GLY A 609 43.77 36.62 29.36
C GLY A 609 42.68 35.75 28.76
N ALA A 610 42.81 34.43 28.96
CA ALA A 610 41.84 33.43 28.49
C ALA A 610 40.42 33.60 29.10
N ASP A 611 40.34 34.10 30.34
CA ASP A 611 39.09 34.45 31.03
C ASP A 611 38.72 35.95 30.89
N GLY A 612 39.44 36.67 30.02
CA GLY A 612 39.33 38.11 29.82
C GLY A 612 38.11 38.53 29.00
N THR A 613 38.08 39.80 28.61
CA THR A 613 37.05 40.32 27.70
C THR A 613 37.42 39.94 26.27
N TRP A 614 36.57 39.15 25.63
CA TRP A 614 36.75 38.73 24.24
C TRP A 614 36.05 39.68 23.28
N VAL A 615 36.74 40.06 22.21
CA VAL A 615 36.20 40.90 21.14
C VAL A 615 36.24 40.15 19.82
N GLY A 616 35.23 40.33 18.98
CA GLY A 616 35.23 39.81 17.61
C GLY A 616 36.32 40.49 16.79
N ALA A 617 37.13 39.69 16.10
CA ALA A 617 38.22 40.13 15.25
C ALA A 617 38.27 39.27 13.97
N LYS A 618 39.18 39.58 13.05
CA LYS A 618 39.48 38.69 11.93
C LYS A 618 40.83 38.02 12.18
N ASP A 619 40.94 36.77 11.76
CA ASP A 619 42.18 35.98 11.81
C ASP A 619 43.32 36.64 10.99
N SER A 620 42.99 37.51 10.04
CA SER A 620 43.95 38.29 9.26
C SER A 620 44.39 39.60 9.91
N ASP A 621 43.82 39.98 11.06
CA ASP A 621 44.14 41.25 11.69
C ASP A 621 45.55 41.16 12.32
N PRO A 622 46.48 42.07 12.00
CA PRO A 622 47.83 42.00 12.52
C PRO A 622 47.85 42.25 14.03
N LEU A 623 48.63 41.45 14.76
CA LEU A 623 48.78 41.61 16.20
C LEU A 623 49.86 42.64 16.51
N ALA A 624 49.66 43.42 17.57
CA ALA A 624 50.69 44.34 18.08
C ALA A 624 51.69 43.57 18.96
N ASP A 625 52.81 44.18 19.34
CA ASP A 625 53.71 43.55 20.32
C ASP A 625 52.99 43.34 21.67
N GLY A 626 53.11 42.15 22.24
CA GLY A 626 52.48 41.74 23.49
C GLY A 626 51.84 40.35 23.45
N THR A 627 51.27 39.94 24.58
CA THR A 627 50.56 38.66 24.72
C THR A 627 49.10 38.79 24.30
N HIS A 628 48.66 37.91 23.43
CA HIS A 628 47.31 37.85 22.89
C HIS A 628 46.71 36.45 23.08
N PHE A 629 45.41 36.35 23.30
CA PHE A 629 44.69 35.08 23.35
C PHE A 629 43.69 35.00 22.21
N ILE A 630 43.68 33.88 21.50
CA ILE A 630 42.78 33.63 20.37
C ILE A 630 41.85 32.45 20.64
N ARG A 631 40.61 32.53 20.16
CA ARG A 631 39.64 31.42 20.16
C ARG A 631 38.64 31.58 19.02
N TYR A 632 37.85 30.53 18.78
CA TYR A 632 36.69 30.62 17.91
C TYR A 632 35.38 30.36 18.67
N VAL A 633 34.33 31.07 18.27
CA VAL A 633 32.93 30.77 18.60
C VAL A 633 32.30 30.12 17.38
N VAL A 634 31.74 28.93 17.57
CA VAL A 634 31.18 28.11 16.50
C VAL A 634 29.69 27.93 16.77
N THR A 635 28.86 28.24 15.77
CA THR A 635 27.41 28.03 15.82
C THR A 635 27.02 26.98 14.79
N ASP A 636 26.27 25.94 15.17
CA ASP A 636 25.74 24.95 14.21
C ASP A 636 24.47 25.45 13.50
N LEU A 637 23.91 24.62 12.60
CA LEU A 637 22.69 24.92 11.85
C LEU A 637 21.46 25.04 12.76
N ALA A 638 21.45 24.32 13.89
CA ALA A 638 20.39 24.38 14.91
C ALA A 638 20.49 25.59 15.85
N GLY A 639 21.47 26.48 15.62
CA GLY A 639 21.67 27.70 16.42
C GLY A 639 22.40 27.46 17.74
N ASN A 640 22.92 26.26 18.01
CA ASN A 640 23.71 26.00 19.21
C ASN A 640 25.09 26.64 19.08
N THR A 641 25.50 27.43 20.09
CA THR A 641 26.82 28.07 20.15
C THR A 641 27.78 27.31 21.08
N GLY A 642 29.00 27.04 20.62
CA GLY A 642 30.11 26.52 21.43
C GLY A 642 31.37 27.35 21.23
N THR A 643 32.29 27.33 22.20
CA THR A 643 33.59 28.03 22.11
C THR A 643 34.74 27.04 22.18
N THR A 644 35.81 27.28 21.41
CA THR A 644 37.04 26.49 21.50
C THR A 644 37.79 26.77 22.81
N ASN A 645 38.82 25.97 23.10
CA ASN A 645 39.90 26.40 24.00
C ASN A 645 40.59 27.66 23.45
N ALA A 646 41.21 28.44 24.34
CA ALA A 646 42.04 29.58 23.98
C ALA A 646 43.49 29.14 23.73
N LEU A 647 44.15 29.76 22.76
CA LEU A 647 45.59 29.67 22.53
C LEU A 647 46.25 31.02 22.80
N GLU A 648 47.49 30.99 23.28
CA GLU A 648 48.27 32.18 23.62
C GLU A 648 49.30 32.49 22.51
N VAL A 649 49.38 33.74 22.07
CA VAL A 649 50.33 34.22 21.07
C VAL A 649 51.08 35.39 21.67
N ASP A 650 52.38 35.20 21.90
CA ASP A 650 53.29 36.25 22.30
C ASP A 650 53.93 36.84 21.04
N MET A 651 53.55 38.08 20.74
CA MET A 651 54.02 38.80 19.57
C MET A 651 55.16 39.73 19.95
N ASP A 652 56.31 39.56 19.29
CA ASP A 652 57.48 40.42 19.46
C ASP A 652 58.09 40.75 18.10
N LYS A 653 57.78 41.93 17.57
CA LYS A 653 58.32 42.47 16.31
C LYS A 653 59.47 43.45 16.54
N THR A 654 59.91 43.63 17.79
CA THR A 654 60.93 44.61 18.15
C THR A 654 62.31 43.99 18.01
N ALA A 655 63.08 44.44 17.03
CA ALA A 655 64.45 43.96 16.85
C ALA A 655 65.39 44.38 18.00
N PRO A 656 66.38 43.55 18.37
CA PRO A 656 67.36 43.89 19.39
C PRO A 656 68.23 45.08 18.97
N ALA A 657 68.87 45.74 19.93
CA ALA A 657 69.80 46.84 19.62
C ALA A 657 70.99 46.36 18.76
N ALA A 658 71.56 47.25 17.93
CA ALA A 658 72.70 46.91 17.08
C ALA A 658 73.95 46.59 17.93
N PRO A 659 74.68 45.49 17.63
CA PRO A 659 75.92 45.18 18.33
C PRO A 659 77.03 46.17 17.95
N THR A 660 77.96 46.40 18.87
CA THR A 660 79.21 47.12 18.59
C THR A 660 80.36 46.14 18.38
N VAL A 661 81.18 46.39 17.36
CA VAL A 661 82.25 45.49 16.94
C VAL A 661 83.56 46.27 16.85
N SER A 662 84.64 45.70 17.38
CA SER A 662 85.99 46.26 17.30
C SER A 662 87.05 45.16 17.30
N PHE A 663 88.26 45.45 16.83
CA PHE A 663 89.41 44.58 17.09
C PHE A 663 89.79 44.59 18.57
N VAL A 664 90.15 43.44 19.13
CA VAL A 664 90.75 43.36 20.48
C VAL A 664 92.07 44.14 20.50
N ASN A 665 92.84 44.07 19.41
CA ASN A 665 94.03 44.87 19.19
C ASN A 665 94.24 45.11 17.69
N ASP A 666 94.22 46.37 17.24
CA ASP A 666 94.55 46.75 15.87
C ASP A 666 96.07 47.01 15.78
N THR A 667 96.82 46.03 15.26
CA THR A 667 98.29 45.99 15.36
C THR A 667 99.03 46.59 14.17
N GLY A 668 98.31 47.17 13.21
CA GLY A 668 98.91 47.84 12.06
C GLY A 668 99.57 49.18 12.38
N ALA A 669 99.95 49.89 11.32
CA ALA A 669 100.61 51.19 11.44
C ALA A 669 99.70 52.28 12.06
N SER A 670 98.39 52.12 11.95
CA SER A 670 97.39 52.93 12.64
C SER A 670 96.52 52.04 13.53
N ALA A 671 96.02 52.61 14.63
CA ALA A 671 95.19 51.88 15.59
C ALA A 671 93.68 52.01 15.30
N THR A 672 93.31 52.58 14.14
CA THR A 672 91.93 52.94 13.81
C THR A 672 91.54 52.74 12.34
N ASP A 673 92.46 52.24 11.51
CA ASP A 673 92.25 52.02 10.07
C ASP A 673 91.84 50.58 9.75
N HIS A 674 91.76 49.71 10.77
CA HIS A 674 91.30 48.32 10.66
C HIS A 674 92.20 47.48 9.73
N VAL A 675 93.47 47.85 9.64
CA VAL A 675 94.52 47.08 8.98
C VAL A 675 95.37 46.48 10.08
N THR A 676 95.22 45.19 10.36
CA THR A 676 95.80 44.53 11.54
C THR A 676 96.60 43.28 11.17
N TYR A 677 97.52 42.87 12.03
CA TYR A 677 98.16 41.55 12.01
C TYR A 677 97.50 40.58 13.01
N ALA A 678 96.51 41.04 13.79
CA ALA A 678 95.80 40.26 14.80
C ALA A 678 94.29 40.23 14.51
N GLY A 679 93.79 39.10 14.01
CA GLY A 679 92.41 38.94 13.55
C GLY A 679 91.35 38.72 14.63
N GLN A 680 91.64 38.97 15.91
CA GLN A 680 90.67 38.75 16.99
C GLN A 680 89.77 39.98 17.17
N ILE A 681 88.45 39.78 17.10
CA ILE A 681 87.44 40.81 17.35
C ILE A 681 86.74 40.64 18.69
N GLN A 682 86.19 41.74 19.20
CA GLN A 682 85.26 41.82 20.32
C GLN A 682 83.91 42.32 19.81
N VAL A 683 82.83 41.71 20.32
CA VAL A 683 81.44 42.06 20.03
C VAL A 683 80.73 42.31 21.35
N ASP A 684 80.12 43.50 21.46
CA ASP A 684 79.37 43.94 22.64
C ASP A 684 77.93 44.33 22.27
N GLY A 685 77.07 44.47 23.28
CA GLY A 685 75.67 44.86 23.09
C GLY A 685 74.74 43.70 22.75
N ILE A 686 75.13 42.46 23.03
CA ILE A 686 74.29 41.26 22.87
C ILE A 686 73.30 41.19 24.05
N GLU A 687 72.01 41.24 23.76
CA GLU A 687 70.95 41.17 24.77
C GLU A 687 70.87 39.79 25.46
N ALA A 688 70.39 39.76 26.70
CA ALA A 688 70.21 38.51 27.44
C ALA A 688 69.18 37.59 26.74
N GLY A 689 69.61 36.36 26.43
CA GLY A 689 68.76 35.38 25.73
C GLY A 689 68.81 35.48 24.20
N ALA A 690 69.43 36.53 23.65
CA ALA A 690 69.71 36.63 22.22
C ALA A 690 70.93 35.77 21.84
N THR A 691 70.96 35.34 20.59
CA THR A 691 72.13 34.71 19.96
C THR A 691 72.82 35.70 19.02
N TRP A 692 74.07 35.47 18.68
CA TRP A 692 74.76 36.31 17.69
C TRP A 692 75.60 35.48 16.73
N GLN A 693 75.83 36.04 15.55
CA GLN A 693 76.50 35.38 14.44
C GLN A 693 77.36 36.40 13.68
N TYR A 694 78.40 35.92 13.00
CA TYR A 694 79.26 36.77 12.16
C TYR A 694 79.59 36.11 10.82
N THR A 695 79.98 36.90 9.84
CA THR A 695 80.38 36.42 8.50
C THR A 695 81.37 37.38 7.86
N ASP A 696 82.33 36.81 7.11
CA ASP A 696 83.18 37.54 6.19
C ASP A 696 82.44 37.60 4.83
N ASP A 697 82.10 38.80 4.38
CA ASP A 697 81.49 39.08 3.06
C ASP A 697 80.06 38.55 2.84
N GLY A 698 79.33 38.20 3.90
CA GLY A 698 77.88 37.97 3.85
C GLY A 698 77.43 36.60 3.33
N ILE A 699 78.35 35.67 3.12
CA ILE A 699 78.05 34.38 2.48
C ILE A 699 77.65 33.32 3.52
N HIS A 700 78.41 33.17 4.60
CA HIS A 700 78.23 32.10 5.57
C HIS A 700 78.24 32.64 7.01
N TRP A 701 77.09 32.56 7.68
CA TRP A 701 76.92 32.99 9.07
C TRP A 701 77.43 31.94 10.04
N ILE A 702 78.47 32.30 10.79
CA ILE A 702 79.10 31.48 11.82
C ILE A 702 78.50 31.87 13.18
N PRO A 703 77.99 30.92 13.98
CA PRO A 703 77.56 31.19 15.34
C PRO A 703 78.72 31.72 16.20
N GLY A 704 78.49 32.82 16.89
CA GLY A 704 79.46 33.40 17.81
C GLY A 704 79.56 32.65 19.13
N THR A 705 80.64 32.90 19.88
CA THR A 705 80.82 32.34 21.23
C THR A 705 79.91 33.03 22.24
N ALA A 706 79.51 32.33 23.31
CA ALA A 706 78.74 32.97 24.38
C ALA A 706 79.53 34.14 24.99
N PRO A 707 78.89 35.29 25.30
CA PRO A 707 79.55 36.40 25.98
C PRO A 707 80.17 35.95 27.31
N ASP A 708 81.30 36.56 27.67
CA ASP A 708 81.93 36.37 28.98
C ASP A 708 81.13 37.05 30.11
N THR A 709 81.62 36.97 31.35
CA THR A 709 80.95 37.56 32.52
C THR A 709 80.81 39.08 32.47
N ASN A 710 81.53 39.75 31.57
CA ASN A 710 81.47 41.19 31.35
C ASN A 710 80.61 41.58 30.14
N GLY A 711 80.03 40.59 29.44
CA GLY A 711 79.17 40.80 28.27
C GLY A 711 79.94 40.92 26.95
N HIS A 712 81.22 40.56 26.91
CA HIS A 712 82.06 40.60 25.71
C HIS A 712 82.09 39.23 25.03
N ALA A 713 81.85 39.19 23.72
CA ALA A 713 82.04 37.97 22.92
C ALA A 713 83.21 38.15 21.94
N THR A 714 83.92 37.07 21.61
CA THR A 714 85.08 37.16 20.69
C THR A 714 85.03 36.13 19.58
N ALA A 715 85.63 36.49 18.44
CA ALA A 715 85.79 35.61 17.28
C ALA A 715 87.11 35.92 16.54
N TRP A 716 87.55 34.98 15.71
CA TRP A 716 88.75 35.11 14.88
C TRP A 716 88.35 35.23 13.41
N LEU A 717 88.92 36.23 12.74
CA LEU A 717 88.67 36.54 11.34
C LEU A 717 89.68 35.87 10.41
N THR A 718 89.33 35.81 9.12
CA THR A 718 90.18 35.24 8.07
C THR A 718 91.10 36.28 7.43
N ASN A 719 92.24 35.82 6.88
CA ASN A 719 93.29 36.66 6.32
C ASN A 719 92.91 37.25 4.95
N GLY A 720 93.27 38.51 4.71
CA GLY A 720 92.89 39.23 3.49
C GLY A 720 92.03 40.46 3.77
N GLN A 721 91.56 41.10 2.70
CA GLN A 721 90.66 42.25 2.75
C GLN A 721 89.20 41.78 2.65
N HIS A 722 88.40 42.07 3.67
CA HIS A 722 87.02 41.59 3.79
C HIS A 722 86.11 42.65 4.43
N THR A 723 84.80 42.42 4.35
CA THR A 723 83.78 43.15 5.12
C THR A 723 83.17 42.22 6.16
N LEU A 724 83.48 42.46 7.44
CA LEU A 724 82.86 41.75 8.54
C LEU A 724 81.41 42.22 8.71
N GLN A 725 80.48 41.28 8.82
CA GLN A 725 79.11 41.53 9.26
C GLN A 725 78.81 40.73 10.52
N VAL A 726 78.20 41.38 11.52
CA VAL A 726 77.82 40.77 12.80
C VAL A 726 76.35 41.04 13.05
N ARG A 727 75.57 39.99 13.36
CA ARG A 727 74.14 40.12 13.69
C ARG A 727 73.80 39.53 15.05
N VAL A 728 72.90 40.18 15.78
CA VAL A 728 72.28 39.68 17.01
C VAL A 728 70.84 39.33 16.69
N VAL A 729 70.38 38.15 17.13
CA VAL A 729 69.03 37.60 16.91
C VAL A 729 68.38 37.30 18.26
N ASP A 730 67.24 37.91 18.56
CA ASP A 730 66.49 37.67 19.81
C ASP A 730 65.74 36.32 19.82
N ALA A 731 64.97 36.07 20.87
CA ALA A 731 64.22 34.82 21.05
C ALA A 731 63.02 34.67 20.11
N ALA A 732 62.43 35.77 19.64
CA ALA A 732 61.33 35.77 18.67
C ALA A 732 61.83 35.68 17.22
N GLY A 733 63.14 35.83 17.02
CA GLY A 733 63.80 35.71 15.72
C GLY A 733 64.06 37.05 15.03
N ASN A 734 63.85 38.19 15.69
CA ASN A 734 64.21 39.49 15.12
C ASN A 734 65.73 39.68 15.16
N ALA A 735 66.29 40.31 14.13
CA ALA A 735 67.73 40.45 13.99
C ALA A 735 68.17 41.87 13.63
N THR A 736 69.32 42.28 14.18
CA THR A 736 69.99 43.54 13.85
C THR A 736 71.45 43.28 13.47
N THR A 737 71.92 43.90 12.38
CA THR A 737 73.24 43.65 11.78
C THR A 737 74.11 44.92 11.76
N THR A 738 75.39 44.80 12.14
CA THR A 738 76.45 45.81 12.02
C THR A 738 77.51 45.35 11.01
N SER A 739 78.17 46.26 10.29
CA SER A 739 79.23 45.92 9.32
C SER A 739 80.49 46.78 9.47
N MET A 740 81.67 46.18 9.29
CA MET A 740 82.98 46.82 9.43
C MET A 740 83.99 46.28 8.39
N PRO A 741 84.60 47.12 7.54
CA PRO A 741 85.69 46.68 6.66
C PRO A 741 86.96 46.42 7.46
N TYR A 742 87.73 45.41 7.06
CA TYR A 742 89.04 45.13 7.64
C TYR A 742 90.03 44.52 6.63
N THR A 743 91.32 44.64 6.93
CA THR A 743 92.41 43.93 6.25
C THR A 743 93.26 43.22 7.30
N LEU A 744 93.33 41.89 7.24
CA LEU A 744 94.25 41.09 8.05
C LEU A 744 95.48 40.70 7.20
N GLU A 745 96.69 41.02 7.68
CA GLU A 745 97.97 40.75 7.00
C GLU A 745 98.80 39.64 7.69
N GLY A 746 99.67 38.96 6.92
CA GLY A 746 100.67 37.99 7.40
C GLY A 746 102.07 38.61 7.64
N GLU A 747 102.91 37.96 8.46
CA GLU A 747 104.18 38.49 9.01
C GLU A 747 105.27 38.93 7.98
N ALA A 748 106.11 39.93 8.32
CA ALA A 748 107.09 40.63 7.46
C ALA A 748 108.38 39.84 7.06
N PRO A 749 109.08 40.17 5.95
CA PRO A 749 110.22 39.39 5.43
C PRO A 749 111.57 39.54 6.19
N ALA A 750 112.37 38.45 6.23
CA ALA A 750 113.72 38.36 6.84
C ALA A 750 114.88 38.34 5.79
N ALA A 751 116.04 38.91 6.15
CA ALA A 751 117.15 39.39 5.30
C ALA A 751 118.00 38.35 4.51
N GLY A 752 118.41 38.70 3.27
CA GLY A 752 119.53 38.11 2.51
C GLY A 752 119.59 38.55 1.04
N LEU A 753 120.65 39.27 0.62
CA LEU A 753 120.93 39.70 -0.77
C LEU A 753 122.39 39.35 -1.13
N ALA A 754 122.61 38.64 -2.25
CA ALA A 754 123.95 38.23 -2.71
C ALA A 754 124.13 38.42 -4.24
N PHE A 755 125.36 38.68 -4.70
CA PHE A 755 125.67 38.73 -6.13
C PHE A 755 125.68 37.33 -6.73
N ASP A 756 125.04 37.18 -7.89
CA ASP A 756 124.88 35.90 -8.58
C ASP A 756 125.81 35.81 -9.79
N HIS A 757 125.59 36.63 -10.84
CA HIS A 757 126.41 36.61 -12.06
C HIS A 757 126.37 37.92 -12.87
N ILE A 758 127.24 38.02 -13.89
CA ILE A 758 127.21 39.08 -14.92
C ILE A 758 126.40 38.57 -16.13
N ALA A 759 125.28 39.21 -16.45
CA ALA A 759 124.47 38.84 -17.60
C ALA A 759 125.09 39.38 -18.92
N GLY A 760 125.16 38.52 -19.94
CA GLY A 760 125.62 38.88 -21.29
C GLY A 760 127.03 38.44 -21.71
N GLY A 761 127.82 37.79 -20.82
CA GLY A 761 129.07 37.13 -21.22
C GLY A 761 128.81 35.84 -21.99
N ALA A 762 128.98 35.86 -23.32
CA ALA A 762 128.73 34.71 -24.19
C ALA A 762 129.53 33.44 -23.79
N GLN A 763 128.80 32.38 -23.43
CA GLN A 763 129.30 31.00 -23.45
C GLN A 763 129.57 30.60 -24.90
N GLY A 764 130.83 30.62 -25.31
CA GLY A 764 131.25 30.03 -26.58
C GLY A 764 132.26 30.89 -27.32
N GLY A 765 133.40 30.28 -27.66
CA GLY A 765 134.41 30.96 -28.47
C GLY A 765 135.13 32.11 -27.74
N THR A 766 136.15 32.63 -28.42
CA THR A 766 137.12 33.59 -27.90
C THR A 766 136.46 34.91 -27.47
N GLN A 767 136.59 35.35 -26.22
CA GLN A 767 136.12 36.68 -25.76
C GLN A 767 137.27 37.59 -25.29
N THR A 768 137.16 38.88 -25.62
CA THR A 768 138.08 39.98 -25.31
C THR A 768 137.39 40.93 -24.30
N ALA A 769 138.15 41.61 -23.43
CA ALA A 769 137.70 42.34 -22.23
C ALA A 769 136.47 43.28 -22.39
N LEU A 770 135.53 43.23 -21.42
CA LEU A 770 134.29 44.05 -21.33
C LEU A 770 134.49 45.29 -20.44
N THR A 771 133.89 46.43 -20.81
CA THR A 771 133.93 47.71 -20.05
C THR A 771 132.61 48.07 -19.36
N LYS A 772 131.50 47.40 -19.70
CA LYS A 772 130.17 47.52 -19.07
C LYS A 772 129.47 46.16 -19.06
N ALA A 773 128.59 45.90 -18.09
CA ALA A 773 127.77 44.69 -18.07
C ALA A 773 126.53 44.77 -17.15
N ASP A 774 125.57 43.85 -17.35
CA ASP A 774 124.42 43.68 -16.46
C ASP A 774 124.82 42.83 -15.23
N LEU A 775 124.43 43.22 -14.03
CA LEU A 775 124.73 42.52 -12.77
C LEU A 775 123.46 41.93 -12.16
N VAL A 776 123.44 40.63 -11.87
CA VAL A 776 122.31 39.93 -11.26
C VAL A 776 122.59 39.61 -9.79
N PHE A 777 121.61 39.86 -8.92
CA PHE A 777 121.66 39.57 -7.47
C PHE A 777 120.50 38.68 -7.06
N ALA A 778 120.74 37.67 -6.24
CA ALA A 778 119.69 36.80 -5.67
C ALA A 778 119.27 37.28 -4.27
N TYR A 779 117.99 37.12 -3.93
CA TYR A 779 117.45 37.42 -2.60
C TYR A 779 116.70 36.25 -1.96
N THR A 780 116.67 36.23 -0.62
CA THR A 780 115.87 35.30 0.17
C THR A 780 114.68 36.02 0.83
N GLY A 781 113.51 35.38 0.85
CA GLY A 781 112.26 35.95 1.37
C GLY A 781 111.21 36.22 0.28
N THR A 782 110.17 37.00 0.64
CA THR A 782 109.13 37.55 -0.24
C THR A 782 109.28 39.08 -0.29
N ILE A 783 109.15 39.66 -1.47
CA ILE A 783 109.06 41.12 -1.67
C ILE A 783 107.67 41.38 -2.23
N ASP A 784 106.89 42.27 -1.62
CA ASP A 784 105.52 42.55 -2.04
C ASP A 784 105.45 43.07 -3.48
N ALA A 785 104.37 42.73 -4.19
CA ALA A 785 104.07 43.30 -5.49
C ALA A 785 103.86 44.83 -5.34
N GLY A 786 104.85 45.62 -5.79
CA GLY A 786 104.82 47.09 -5.69
C GLY A 786 105.93 47.72 -4.83
N ALA A 787 106.82 46.93 -4.22
CA ALA A 787 107.99 47.45 -3.50
C ALA A 787 109.00 48.18 -4.43
N SER A 788 109.72 49.19 -3.91
CA SER A 788 110.74 49.94 -4.66
C SER A 788 112.18 49.54 -4.27
N VAL A 789 113.08 49.39 -5.25
CA VAL A 789 114.51 49.09 -5.04
C VAL A 789 115.39 50.27 -5.46
N ASN A 790 116.29 50.73 -4.58
CA ASN A 790 117.26 51.80 -4.83
C ASN A 790 118.70 51.27 -4.79
N VAL A 791 119.61 51.86 -5.58
CA VAL A 791 121.02 51.40 -5.74
C VAL A 791 122.02 52.55 -5.59
N GLN A 792 123.19 52.27 -5.03
CA GLN A 792 124.34 53.17 -4.92
C GLN A 792 125.61 52.48 -5.43
N ILE A 793 126.39 53.16 -6.30
CA ILE A 793 127.67 52.66 -6.85
C ILE A 793 128.79 53.63 -6.43
N GLY A 794 129.79 53.12 -5.71
CA GLY A 794 130.88 53.92 -5.16
C GLY A 794 130.43 54.88 -4.02
N ALA A 795 131.26 55.89 -3.71
CA ALA A 795 131.05 56.78 -2.55
C ALA A 795 130.08 57.97 -2.78
N GLY A 796 129.29 58.00 -3.88
CA GLY A 796 128.33 59.06 -4.19
C GLY A 796 126.92 58.84 -3.59
N SER A 797 126.00 59.82 -3.65
CA SER A 797 124.61 59.68 -3.16
C SER A 797 123.81 58.59 -3.89
N PHE A 798 122.83 57.98 -3.20
CA PHE A 798 121.86 57.05 -3.80
C PHE A 798 121.15 57.70 -5.00
N VAL A 799 121.14 57.00 -6.12
CA VAL A 799 120.35 57.37 -7.30
C VAL A 799 119.29 56.29 -7.45
N THR A 800 118.02 56.67 -7.53
CA THR A 800 116.96 55.70 -7.88
C THR A 800 117.29 55.18 -9.28
N ALA A 801 117.64 53.90 -9.37
CA ALA A 801 117.96 53.30 -10.65
C ALA A 801 116.67 53.17 -11.46
N THR A 802 116.44 54.10 -12.39
CA THR A 802 115.43 53.94 -13.44
C THR A 802 115.87 52.80 -14.35
N GLY A 803 115.49 51.56 -14.03
CA GLY A 803 115.74 50.40 -14.89
C GLY A 803 116.09 49.08 -14.21
N ALA A 804 116.03 48.90 -12.89
CA ALA A 804 116.19 47.58 -12.28
C ALA A 804 114.95 46.68 -12.51
N THR A 805 115.14 45.39 -12.78
CA THR A 805 114.05 44.41 -12.91
C THR A 805 114.08 43.40 -11.77
N ILE A 806 112.90 43.11 -11.19
CA ILE A 806 112.74 42.10 -10.11
C ILE A 806 111.99 40.91 -10.71
N ASP A 807 112.57 39.71 -10.59
CA ASP A 807 111.87 38.45 -10.88
C ASP A 807 111.54 37.76 -9.55
N ALA A 808 110.27 37.85 -9.15
CA ALA A 808 109.78 37.24 -7.92
C ALA A 808 109.79 35.70 -7.95
N THR A 809 109.75 35.10 -9.14
CA THR A 809 109.77 33.64 -9.33
C THR A 809 111.19 33.11 -9.19
N ALA A 810 112.16 33.77 -9.84
CA ALA A 810 113.57 33.42 -9.74
C ALA A 810 114.25 33.96 -8.46
N LYS A 811 113.57 34.85 -7.74
CA LYS A 811 114.09 35.61 -6.59
C LYS A 811 115.38 36.38 -6.91
N THR A 812 115.39 37.09 -8.03
CA THR A 812 116.54 37.88 -8.48
C THR A 812 116.18 39.35 -8.73
N VAL A 813 117.20 40.21 -8.61
CA VAL A 813 117.18 41.63 -8.99
C VAL A 813 118.31 41.84 -10.02
N THR A 814 117.97 42.31 -11.21
CA THR A 814 118.95 42.61 -12.26
C THR A 814 119.16 44.11 -12.39
N LEU A 815 120.43 44.52 -12.35
CA LEU A 815 120.89 45.87 -12.63
C LEU A 815 121.47 45.91 -14.04
N HIS A 816 120.87 46.70 -14.92
CA HIS A 816 121.29 46.77 -16.31
C HIS A 816 122.37 47.86 -16.56
N ASP A 817 123.32 47.57 -17.45
CA ASP A 817 124.32 48.47 -18.05
C ASP A 817 125.29 49.13 -17.04
N VAL A 818 125.77 48.35 -16.07
CA VAL A 818 126.68 48.81 -15.01
C VAL A 818 128.09 49.06 -15.56
N ASP A 819 128.63 50.25 -15.29
CA ASP A 819 129.99 50.66 -15.68
C ASP A 819 131.04 50.02 -14.76
N LEU A 820 131.89 49.15 -15.31
CA LEU A 820 132.91 48.38 -14.60
C LEU A 820 134.33 48.95 -14.84
N SER A 821 134.45 50.14 -15.43
CA SER A 821 135.75 50.75 -15.76
C SER A 821 136.52 51.34 -14.55
N ALA A 822 135.90 51.39 -13.37
CA ALA A 822 136.53 51.79 -12.13
C ALA A 822 137.30 50.62 -11.48
N SER A 823 138.45 50.89 -10.88
CA SER A 823 139.39 49.85 -10.38
C SER A 823 138.97 49.15 -9.08
N ASP A 824 137.68 49.09 -8.75
CA ASP A 824 137.01 48.31 -7.68
C ASP A 824 135.59 48.92 -7.42
N PRO A 825 134.54 48.59 -8.20
CA PRO A 825 133.21 49.14 -7.95
C PRO A 825 132.53 48.44 -6.77
N MET A 826 132.20 49.19 -5.70
CA MET A 826 131.36 48.72 -4.59
C MET A 826 129.89 49.09 -4.86
N VAL A 827 128.98 48.12 -4.86
CA VAL A 827 127.53 48.32 -5.09
C VAL A 827 126.76 48.09 -3.79
N THR A 828 125.82 49.00 -3.45
CA THR A 828 124.90 48.89 -2.30
C THR A 828 123.45 48.98 -2.79
N LEU A 829 122.57 48.08 -2.32
CA LEU A 829 121.13 48.03 -2.66
C LEU A 829 120.26 48.32 -1.43
N SER A 830 119.05 48.87 -1.61
CA SER A 830 118.02 49.00 -0.57
C SER A 830 116.59 48.81 -1.09
N VAL A 831 115.71 48.10 -0.35
CA VAL A 831 114.31 47.80 -0.71
C VAL A 831 113.33 48.44 0.29
N THR A 832 112.12 48.83 -0.12
CA THR A 832 111.06 49.40 0.77
C THR A 832 109.68 48.79 0.45
N SER A 833 108.95 48.28 1.45
CA SER A 833 107.58 47.72 1.33
C SER A 833 106.47 48.78 1.44
N LEU A 834 105.24 48.43 1.03
CA LEU A 834 104.06 49.33 1.02
C LEU A 834 103.64 49.82 2.43
N GLY A 835 103.91 49.02 3.47
CA GLY A 835 103.73 49.40 4.89
C GLY A 835 104.84 50.28 5.47
N GLY A 836 105.83 50.68 4.67
CA GLY A 836 106.78 51.75 5.01
C GLY A 836 107.86 51.43 6.04
N LEU A 837 108.10 50.16 6.40
CA LEU A 837 109.02 49.82 7.50
C LEU A 837 110.04 48.75 7.12
N SER A 838 111.15 49.14 6.45
CA SER A 838 112.54 48.63 6.61
C SER A 838 113.44 48.91 5.39
N THR A 839 114.72 49.25 5.61
CA THR A 839 115.78 49.43 4.58
C THR A 839 116.94 48.48 4.90
N TYR A 840 117.37 47.64 3.96
CA TYR A 840 118.51 46.71 4.11
C TYR A 840 119.65 47.08 3.16
N THR A 841 120.92 47.03 3.58
CA THR A 841 122.10 47.36 2.75
C THR A 841 123.19 46.29 2.85
N THR A 842 123.60 45.69 1.72
CA THR A 842 124.78 44.80 1.60
C THR A 842 125.79 45.32 0.57
N PRO A 843 127.09 45.42 0.90
CA PRO A 843 128.14 45.74 -0.07
C PRO A 843 128.63 44.49 -0.82
N VAL A 844 128.88 44.60 -2.13
CA VAL A 844 129.46 43.54 -3.00
C VAL A 844 130.68 44.08 -3.77
N THR A 845 131.76 43.28 -3.87
CA THR A 845 133.03 43.57 -4.58
C THR A 845 133.30 42.55 -5.70
N ILE A 846 133.89 42.95 -6.84
CA ILE A 846 134.14 42.09 -8.03
C ILE A 846 135.62 42.21 -8.51
N ASP A 847 136.41 41.11 -8.49
CA ASP A 847 137.85 41.01 -8.90
C ASP A 847 138.06 40.28 -10.27
N GLY A 848 139.13 40.53 -11.05
CA GLY A 848 139.49 39.78 -12.30
C GLY A 848 141.01 39.63 -12.59
N PRO A 849 141.52 38.87 -13.63
CA PRO A 849 140.88 38.10 -14.74
C PRO A 849 141.32 36.58 -14.95
N PHE A 850 140.79 35.89 -16.01
CA PHE A 850 140.56 34.41 -16.24
C PHE A 850 141.57 33.56 -17.11
N VAL A 851 141.47 32.19 -17.11
CA VAL A 851 142.29 31.14 -17.84
C VAL A 851 141.46 30.34 -18.91
N SER A 852 142.08 29.81 -20.00
CA SER A 852 141.42 29.18 -21.20
C SER A 852 141.65 27.66 -21.45
N TYR A 853 140.64 26.91 -21.94
CA TYR A 853 140.66 25.46 -22.35
C TYR A 853 139.93 25.20 -23.71
N SER A 854 140.21 24.09 -24.42
CA SER A 854 139.47 23.67 -25.66
C SER A 854 139.29 22.15 -25.84
N ALA A 855 138.17 21.71 -26.45
CA ALA A 855 137.78 20.29 -26.65
C ALA A 855 137.22 20.03 -28.06
N GLN A 856 137.48 18.85 -28.65
CA GLN A 856 136.99 18.44 -29.98
C GLN A 856 136.56 16.96 -30.00
N ALA A 857 135.38 16.65 -30.54
CA ALA A 857 134.92 15.27 -30.76
C ALA A 857 135.40 14.74 -32.13
N LEU A 858 135.84 13.49 -32.18
CA LEU A 858 136.27 12.77 -33.40
C LEU A 858 135.54 11.41 -33.48
N ASP A 859 135.44 10.83 -34.67
CA ASP A 859 134.82 9.51 -34.90
C ASP A 859 135.47 8.37 -34.09
N THR A 860 136.67 8.57 -33.55
CA THR A 860 137.42 7.59 -32.74
C THR A 860 137.46 7.91 -31.24
N GLY A 861 136.85 9.01 -30.78
CA GLY A 861 136.83 9.45 -29.38
C GLY A 861 136.82 10.97 -29.18
N ILE A 862 136.86 11.44 -27.92
CA ILE A 862 136.91 12.88 -27.58
C ILE A 862 138.36 13.30 -27.30
N SER A 863 138.87 14.31 -27.99
CA SER A 863 140.19 14.93 -27.77
C SER A 863 140.08 16.25 -26.98
N LEU A 864 140.89 16.40 -25.93
CA LEU A 864 140.95 17.60 -25.08
C LEU A 864 142.33 18.24 -25.15
N THR A 865 142.42 19.56 -25.38
CA THR A 865 143.68 20.34 -25.37
C THR A 865 143.67 21.40 -24.27
N SER A 866 144.65 21.33 -23.37
CA SER A 866 144.80 22.24 -22.23
C SER A 866 146.24 22.71 -22.04
N THR A 867 146.46 23.94 -21.54
CA THR A 867 147.80 24.44 -21.16
C THR A 867 148.29 23.93 -19.80
N GLN A 868 147.43 23.26 -19.02
CA GLN A 868 147.77 22.57 -17.76
C GLN A 868 147.12 21.18 -17.66
N ALA A 869 147.74 20.26 -16.91
CA ALA A 869 147.18 18.93 -16.68
C ALA A 869 145.95 18.99 -15.75
N GLY A 870 144.97 18.12 -15.95
CA GLY A 870 143.75 18.06 -15.15
C GLY A 870 142.86 16.86 -15.45
N HIS A 871 141.85 16.63 -14.61
CA HIS A 871 140.86 15.56 -14.79
C HIS A 871 139.77 15.96 -15.78
N ALA A 872 139.31 15.01 -16.61
CA ALA A 872 138.27 15.21 -17.61
C ALA A 872 136.96 14.50 -17.21
N TYR A 873 135.83 15.18 -17.33
CA TYR A 873 134.49 14.69 -16.98
C TYR A 873 133.50 14.84 -18.15
N LEU A 874 132.53 13.92 -18.26
CA LEU A 874 131.31 14.09 -19.08
C LEU A 874 130.10 14.35 -18.19
N THR A 875 129.20 15.23 -18.61
CA THR A 875 127.99 15.64 -17.86
C THR A 875 126.77 15.70 -18.79
N ASP A 876 125.56 15.38 -18.31
CA ASP A 876 124.32 15.39 -19.12
C ASP A 876 123.55 16.74 -19.15
N GLY A 877 124.14 17.82 -18.62
CA GLY A 877 123.46 19.11 -18.52
C GLY A 877 122.86 19.43 -17.15
N GLY A 878 123.33 18.78 -16.07
CA GLY A 878 123.23 19.34 -14.72
C GLY A 878 123.10 18.35 -13.57
N ASN A 879 122.78 17.07 -13.82
CA ASN A 879 122.37 16.17 -12.73
C ASN A 879 123.28 14.94 -12.50
N ALA A 880 124.25 14.66 -13.37
CA ALA A 880 125.31 13.67 -13.12
C ALA A 880 126.60 13.97 -13.89
N SER A 881 127.77 13.71 -13.27
CA SER A 881 129.10 13.84 -13.88
C SER A 881 129.92 12.55 -13.73
N VAL A 882 130.55 12.06 -14.80
CA VAL A 882 131.43 10.88 -14.79
C VAL A 882 132.83 11.27 -15.24
N GLN A 883 133.85 10.97 -14.43
CA GLN A 883 135.25 11.18 -14.82
C GLN A 883 135.64 10.15 -15.88
N ILE A 884 136.10 10.64 -17.05
CA ILE A 884 136.49 9.80 -18.18
C ILE A 884 138.01 9.57 -18.28
N GLY A 885 138.79 10.32 -17.51
CA GLY A 885 140.22 10.07 -17.29
C GLY A 885 140.99 11.32 -16.89
N GLU A 886 142.33 11.24 -16.92
CA GLU A 886 143.24 12.35 -16.62
C GLU A 886 143.97 12.78 -17.89
N ALA A 887 143.94 14.07 -18.21
CA ALA A 887 144.61 14.64 -19.37
C ALA A 887 145.85 15.44 -18.95
N ALA A 888 147.00 15.16 -19.55
CA ALA A 888 148.21 15.96 -19.37
C ALA A 888 148.10 17.29 -20.14
N ALA A 889 148.92 18.29 -19.78
CA ALA A 889 149.07 19.52 -20.56
C ALA A 889 149.47 19.16 -22.00
N GLY A 890 148.69 19.62 -22.98
CA GLY A 890 148.71 19.12 -24.36
C GLY A 890 147.36 18.48 -24.76
N THR A 891 147.34 17.65 -25.82
CA THR A 891 146.12 17.01 -26.35
C THR A 891 146.02 15.54 -25.92
N THR A 892 144.91 15.11 -25.31
CA THR A 892 144.64 13.72 -24.86
C THR A 892 143.30 13.19 -25.42
N THR A 893 143.20 11.91 -25.84
CA THR A 893 141.99 11.32 -26.46
C THR A 893 141.46 10.09 -25.71
N PHE A 894 140.14 10.02 -25.46
CA PHE A 894 139.46 8.91 -24.74
C PHE A 894 138.50 8.12 -25.69
N GLY A 895 138.57 6.77 -25.72
CA GLY A 895 137.82 5.89 -26.66
C GLY A 895 136.75 4.99 -26.01
N VAL A 896 135.80 4.47 -26.81
CA VAL A 896 134.57 3.76 -26.38
C VAL A 896 134.76 2.24 -26.24
N GLN A 897 134.42 1.63 -25.09
CA GLN A 897 134.15 0.19 -24.98
C GLN A 897 132.92 -0.17 -24.11
N THR A 898 132.15 -1.10 -24.67
CA THR A 898 130.94 -1.78 -24.21
C THR A 898 131.27 -2.89 -23.21
N THR A 899 130.62 -2.95 -22.03
CA THR A 899 130.05 -4.15 -21.36
C THR A 899 129.46 -3.75 -19.99
N ALA A 900 128.30 -4.31 -19.66
CA ALA A 900 127.37 -3.92 -18.59
C ALA A 900 127.80 -4.30 -17.15
N VAL A 901 127.41 -3.45 -16.19
CA VAL A 901 127.08 -3.81 -14.79
C VAL A 901 125.86 -2.97 -14.36
N GLN A 902 124.84 -3.65 -13.84
CA GLN A 902 123.48 -3.14 -13.63
C GLN A 902 123.31 -2.27 -12.37
N GLY A 903 122.51 -1.21 -12.50
CA GLY A 903 122.00 -0.42 -11.38
C GLY A 903 121.31 0.88 -11.81
N ILE A 904 120.12 0.74 -12.43
CA ILE A 904 119.01 1.71 -12.66
C ILE A 904 118.58 1.80 -14.14
N LEU A 905 117.26 1.64 -14.31
CA LEU A 905 116.43 1.73 -15.51
C LEU A 905 116.46 0.56 -16.50
N GLY A 906 115.72 -0.49 -16.13
CA GLY A 906 115.02 -1.34 -17.10
C GLY A 906 113.52 -1.27 -16.82
N VAL A 907 112.77 -0.51 -17.63
CA VAL A 907 111.31 -0.63 -17.70
C VAL A 907 110.98 -1.88 -18.53
N GLY A 908 110.39 -2.88 -17.89
CA GLY A 908 109.77 -4.05 -18.51
C GLY A 908 108.24 -4.00 -18.32
N PRO A 909 107.46 -4.76 -19.11
CA PRO A 909 106.01 -4.60 -19.22
C PRO A 909 105.29 -5.06 -17.94
N SER A 910 104.28 -4.30 -17.51
CA SER A 910 103.38 -4.53 -16.34
C SER A 910 104.07 -4.56 -14.96
N ALA A 911 104.40 -3.39 -14.41
CA ALA A 911 104.89 -3.25 -13.03
C ALA A 911 103.99 -2.31 -12.20
N THR A 912 103.33 -2.85 -11.17
CA THR A 912 102.65 -2.07 -10.13
C THR A 912 103.68 -1.45 -9.19
N VAL A 913 103.59 -0.15 -8.91
CA VAL A 913 104.51 0.54 -8.00
C VAL A 913 103.82 0.82 -6.67
N HIS A 914 104.37 0.28 -5.60
CA HIS A 914 103.98 0.61 -4.23
C HIS A 914 104.88 1.72 -3.69
N THR A 915 104.27 2.73 -3.07
CA THR A 915 104.97 3.77 -2.33
C THR A 915 104.87 3.51 -0.82
N ASP A 916 105.76 4.10 -0.02
CA ASP A 916 105.86 3.86 1.44
C ASP A 916 104.58 4.21 2.24
N ASN A 917 103.58 4.84 1.60
CA ASN A 917 102.33 5.28 2.23
C ASN A 917 101.12 4.36 1.93
N GLY A 918 101.34 3.18 1.34
CA GLY A 918 100.26 2.19 1.08
C GLY A 918 99.35 2.50 -0.12
N ILE A 919 99.63 3.57 -0.89
CA ILE A 919 98.90 3.94 -2.10
C ILE A 919 99.50 3.20 -3.31
N THR A 920 98.63 2.57 -4.11
CA THR A 920 99.01 1.76 -5.28
C THR A 920 98.81 2.52 -6.59
N TYR A 921 99.86 2.61 -7.42
CA TYR A 921 99.82 3.23 -8.75
C TYR A 921 100.02 2.21 -9.87
N ALA A 922 99.23 2.33 -10.94
CA ALA A 922 99.36 1.51 -12.17
C ALA A 922 99.30 2.38 -13.44
N LEU A 923 100.19 2.09 -14.40
CA LEU A 923 100.26 2.74 -15.72
C LEU A 923 100.12 1.67 -16.81
N GLY A 924 99.15 1.86 -17.69
CA GLY A 924 98.87 1.05 -18.88
C GLY A 924 99.75 1.42 -20.06
N THR A 925 99.69 0.56 -21.07
CA THR A 925 100.38 0.68 -22.36
C THR A 925 99.39 1.02 -23.46
N ALA A 926 99.78 0.83 -24.72
CA ALA A 926 98.92 1.10 -25.88
C ALA A 926 98.05 -0.07 -26.35
N GLY A 927 97.84 -1.07 -25.50
CA GLY A 927 96.99 -2.22 -25.78
C GLY A 927 96.09 -2.54 -24.59
N ALA A 928 95.09 -3.41 -24.79
CA ALA A 928 94.13 -3.77 -23.75
C ALA A 928 94.80 -4.40 -22.52
N ASP A 929 94.80 -3.68 -21.40
CA ASP A 929 95.46 -4.02 -20.15
C ASP A 929 94.44 -4.35 -19.04
N THR A 930 94.85 -5.16 -18.05
CA THR A 930 94.06 -5.37 -16.81
C THR A 930 94.79 -4.74 -15.64
N LEU A 931 94.24 -3.65 -15.10
CA LEU A 931 94.92 -2.77 -14.14
C LEU A 931 94.17 -2.74 -12.80
N SER A 932 94.90 -2.66 -11.68
CA SER A 932 94.28 -2.47 -10.36
C SER A 932 95.09 -1.54 -9.46
N GLY A 933 94.43 -0.65 -8.71
CA GLY A 933 95.09 0.32 -7.85
C GLY A 933 94.16 1.41 -7.31
N GLN A 934 94.72 2.34 -6.53
CA GLN A 934 94.01 3.52 -6.04
C GLN A 934 94.04 4.68 -7.05
N ASN A 935 95.16 4.81 -7.79
CA ASN A 935 95.30 5.75 -8.91
C ASN A 935 95.82 5.01 -10.16
N VAL A 936 95.07 5.05 -11.26
CA VAL A 936 95.34 4.23 -12.47
C VAL A 936 95.21 5.06 -13.76
N TRP A 937 96.15 4.91 -14.70
CA TRP A 937 96.10 5.51 -16.05
C TRP A 937 96.27 4.43 -17.14
N GLY A 938 95.31 4.28 -18.07
CA GLY A 938 95.29 3.26 -19.14
C GLY A 938 96.12 3.57 -20.40
N TYR A 939 96.40 4.85 -20.67
CA TYR A 939 97.16 5.39 -21.82
C TYR A 939 96.57 5.13 -23.23
N ASP A 940 96.12 3.92 -23.63
CA ASP A 940 95.28 3.64 -24.82
C ASP A 940 94.96 2.13 -25.02
N GLY A 941 93.72 1.78 -25.38
CA GLY A 941 93.25 0.38 -25.52
C GLY A 941 91.89 0.17 -24.85
N ASP A 942 91.24 -0.99 -25.04
CA ASP A 942 90.00 -1.34 -24.30
C ASP A 942 90.39 -2.02 -22.96
N ASP A 943 90.60 -1.22 -21.91
CA ASP A 943 91.19 -1.70 -20.66
C ASP A 943 90.16 -2.25 -19.65
N HIS A 944 90.58 -3.16 -18.77
CA HIS A 944 89.77 -3.63 -17.64
C HIS A 944 90.38 -3.16 -16.31
N ILE A 945 89.78 -2.14 -15.70
CA ILE A 945 90.32 -1.42 -14.54
C ILE A 945 89.54 -1.76 -13.27
N THR A 946 90.24 -2.22 -12.23
CA THR A 946 89.66 -2.52 -10.90
C THR A 946 90.13 -1.52 -9.85
N ALA A 947 89.21 -0.75 -9.30
CA ALA A 947 89.50 0.18 -8.22
C ALA A 947 89.50 -0.53 -6.86
N LEU A 948 90.59 -0.35 -6.10
CA LEU A 948 90.76 -0.93 -4.77
C LEU A 948 90.55 0.13 -3.69
N GLY A 949 89.51 -0.02 -2.86
CA GLY A 949 89.32 0.80 -1.67
C GLY A 949 89.94 0.15 -0.43
N THR A 950 90.59 0.93 0.44
CA THR A 950 90.99 0.46 1.78
C THR A 950 90.08 1.11 2.83
N ALA A 951 89.49 0.29 3.71
CA ALA A 951 88.71 0.77 4.85
C ALA A 951 89.63 1.47 5.85
N ASP A 952 89.54 2.80 5.93
CA ASP A 952 90.08 3.56 7.05
C ASP A 952 88.91 4.04 7.93
N ASN A 953 89.09 3.89 9.22
CA ASN A 953 88.05 3.94 10.25
C ASN A 953 87.97 5.32 10.88
N SER A 954 87.25 6.27 10.25
CA SER A 954 86.49 7.30 10.99
C SER A 954 85.67 8.27 10.13
N ASP A 955 85.93 8.41 8.83
CA ASP A 955 85.07 9.20 7.92
C ASP A 955 85.06 8.53 6.54
N ASN A 956 83.90 8.01 6.14
CA ASN A 956 83.72 7.08 5.03
C ASN A 956 83.79 7.77 3.64
N HIS A 957 84.88 8.48 3.33
CA HIS A 957 85.12 9.14 2.04
C HIS A 957 86.52 8.77 1.51
N VAL A 958 86.58 7.80 0.58
CA VAL A 958 87.78 7.50 -0.21
C VAL A 958 87.60 8.04 -1.63
N THR A 959 88.51 8.92 -2.09
CA THR A 959 88.55 9.45 -3.46
C THR A 959 89.62 8.72 -4.29
N SER A 960 89.21 8.01 -5.33
CA SER A 960 90.13 7.33 -6.26
C SER A 960 90.08 8.01 -7.64
N ALA A 961 91.25 8.32 -8.23
CA ALA A 961 91.34 8.95 -9.56
C ALA A 961 91.69 7.91 -10.64
N ILE A 962 90.79 7.74 -11.62
CA ILE A 962 90.94 6.75 -12.70
C ILE A 962 90.89 7.44 -14.06
N TYR A 963 91.88 7.17 -14.90
CA TYR A 963 91.94 7.71 -16.25
C TYR A 963 91.99 6.57 -17.27
N GLY A 964 90.91 6.39 -18.03
CA GLY A 964 90.76 5.30 -19.00
C GLY A 964 91.57 5.49 -20.28
N GLY A 965 91.63 6.72 -20.80
CA GLY A 965 92.32 7.00 -22.05
C GLY A 965 91.38 6.94 -23.27
N ASN A 966 91.90 6.47 -24.41
CA ASN A 966 91.27 6.62 -25.73
C ASN A 966 90.54 5.37 -26.27
N GLY A 967 90.33 4.31 -25.47
CA GLY A 967 89.54 3.12 -25.85
C GLY A 967 88.26 2.91 -25.04
N ALA A 968 87.56 1.79 -25.28
CA ALA A 968 86.31 1.42 -24.61
C ALA A 968 86.61 0.59 -23.36
N ASP A 969 86.74 1.27 -22.22
CA ASP A 969 87.21 0.65 -20.99
C ASP A 969 86.06 0.02 -20.18
N THR A 970 86.40 -1.00 -19.39
CA THR A 970 85.53 -1.61 -18.39
C THR A 970 86.05 -1.31 -16.99
N ILE A 971 85.24 -0.67 -16.15
CA ILE A 971 85.61 -0.33 -14.76
C ILE A 971 84.79 -1.13 -13.76
N SER A 972 85.46 -1.74 -12.77
CA SER A 972 84.88 -2.44 -11.62
C SER A 972 85.39 -1.89 -10.28
N ALA A 973 84.53 -1.83 -9.26
CA ALA A 973 84.85 -1.33 -7.92
C ALA A 973 84.57 -2.37 -6.83
N THR A 974 85.38 -2.38 -5.77
CA THR A 974 85.15 -3.20 -4.56
C THR A 974 84.33 -2.45 -3.50
N ALA A 975 83.52 -3.17 -2.72
CA ALA A 975 82.56 -2.60 -1.75
C ALA A 975 83.21 -1.64 -0.74
N GLY A 976 82.65 -0.43 -0.58
CA GLY A 976 83.06 0.57 0.43
C GLY A 976 83.74 1.85 -0.10
N SER A 977 83.71 2.15 -1.41
CA SER A 977 84.29 3.38 -1.98
C SER A 977 83.20 4.35 -2.48
N SER A 978 83.35 5.66 -2.26
CA SER A 978 82.24 6.63 -2.40
C SER A 978 82.48 7.79 -3.38
N THR A 979 83.57 7.81 -4.18
CA THR A 979 83.71 8.80 -5.28
C THR A 979 84.68 8.33 -6.38
N PHE A 980 84.26 8.38 -7.64
CA PHE A 980 85.09 8.04 -8.83
C PHE A 980 85.13 9.22 -9.80
N VAL A 981 86.34 9.71 -10.14
CA VAL A 981 86.50 10.65 -11.26
C VAL A 981 86.96 9.87 -12.48
N TYR A 982 86.11 9.79 -13.51
CA TYR A 982 86.39 9.11 -14.77
C TYR A 982 86.51 10.12 -15.91
N ARG A 983 87.56 10.01 -16.73
CA ARG A 983 87.73 10.81 -17.95
C ARG A 983 88.09 9.89 -19.11
N ALA A 984 87.24 9.87 -20.15
CA ALA A 984 87.48 9.13 -21.37
C ALA A 984 86.98 9.88 -22.61
N VAL A 985 87.50 9.45 -23.76
CA VAL A 985 87.27 10.10 -25.05
C VAL A 985 86.25 9.30 -25.91
N GLN A 986 85.87 8.07 -25.52
CA GLN A 986 84.82 7.23 -26.14
C GLN A 986 83.92 6.52 -25.10
N GLU A 987 82.80 5.92 -25.55
CA GLU A 987 81.82 5.21 -24.70
C GLU A 987 82.45 4.01 -23.97
N SER A 988 82.28 3.95 -22.64
CA SER A 988 82.87 2.92 -21.77
C SER A 988 81.86 2.37 -20.77
N THR A 989 82.08 1.15 -20.28
CA THR A 989 81.09 0.37 -19.50
C THR A 989 81.49 0.26 -18.02
N ILE A 990 80.58 0.63 -17.11
CA ILE A 990 80.78 0.49 -15.65
C ILE A 990 79.94 -0.67 -15.12
N VAL A 991 80.55 -1.61 -14.39
CA VAL A 991 79.86 -2.76 -13.78
C VAL A 991 79.90 -2.64 -12.26
N ALA A 992 78.75 -2.45 -11.62
CA ALA A 992 78.61 -2.41 -10.15
C ALA A 992 77.97 -3.71 -9.64
N ASP A 993 78.69 -4.47 -8.81
CA ASP A 993 78.23 -5.76 -8.30
C ASP A 993 77.39 -5.60 -7.02
N GLY A 994 76.07 -5.49 -7.19
CA GLY A 994 75.05 -6.18 -6.38
C GLY A 994 74.91 -6.00 -4.85
N GLN A 995 75.70 -5.20 -4.13
CA GLN A 995 75.51 -4.95 -2.68
C GLN A 995 75.74 -3.47 -2.31
N ALA A 996 74.69 -2.84 -1.78
CA ALA A 996 74.59 -1.46 -1.23
C ALA A 996 75.80 -0.52 -1.41
N ALA A 997 75.76 0.33 -2.44
CA ALA A 997 76.69 1.46 -2.62
C ALA A 997 75.92 2.80 -2.52
N HIS A 998 76.41 3.70 -1.67
CA HIS A 998 75.96 5.08 -1.57
C HIS A 998 76.55 5.91 -2.72
N GLY A 999 75.71 6.56 -3.54
CA GLY A 999 76.02 7.69 -4.43
C GLY A 999 77.12 7.51 -5.48
N PHE A 1000 76.74 7.39 -6.76
CA PHE A 1000 77.67 7.53 -7.89
C PHE A 1000 77.66 8.97 -8.40
N ASP A 1001 78.83 9.59 -8.54
CA ASP A 1001 78.98 10.92 -9.18
C ASP A 1001 79.93 10.78 -10.37
N VAL A 1002 79.44 11.05 -11.60
CA VAL A 1002 80.22 10.90 -12.84
C VAL A 1002 80.45 12.28 -13.45
N ILE A 1003 81.68 12.78 -13.40
CA ILE A 1003 82.07 14.07 -14.00
C ILE A 1003 82.70 13.82 -15.37
N ASN A 1004 81.93 13.96 -16.46
CA ASN A 1004 82.47 13.96 -17.81
C ASN A 1004 83.06 15.35 -18.15
N VAL A 1005 84.39 15.45 -18.24
CA VAL A 1005 85.11 16.66 -18.66
C VAL A 1005 85.73 16.43 -20.04
N GLY A 1006 84.87 16.37 -21.05
CA GLY A 1006 85.26 16.36 -22.46
C GLY A 1006 85.53 17.78 -22.98
N THR A 1007 86.75 18.01 -23.46
CA THR A 1007 87.15 19.25 -24.13
C THR A 1007 86.72 19.21 -25.60
N GLY A 1008 85.70 20.01 -25.98
CA GLY A 1008 85.60 20.56 -27.34
C GLY A 1008 84.46 20.08 -28.24
N SER A 1009 83.66 21.06 -28.65
CA SER A 1009 82.76 21.13 -29.82
C SER A 1009 81.35 20.51 -29.71
N ALA A 1010 80.40 21.27 -30.26
CA ALA A 1010 78.97 21.15 -30.08
C ALA A 1010 78.35 19.85 -30.59
N ALA A 1011 77.54 19.19 -29.74
CA ALA A 1011 76.46 18.31 -30.14
C ALA A 1011 75.32 18.39 -29.11
N GLN A 1012 74.10 18.53 -29.61
CA GLN A 1012 72.86 18.64 -28.84
C GLN A 1012 72.62 17.35 -28.02
N ALA A 1013 72.56 17.46 -26.69
CA ALA A 1013 72.08 16.40 -25.82
C ALA A 1013 70.56 16.55 -25.63
N THR A 1014 69.79 15.89 -26.49
CA THR A 1014 68.38 15.56 -26.24
C THR A 1014 68.30 14.24 -25.49
N HIS A 1015 67.44 14.18 -24.46
CA HIS A 1015 67.13 13.04 -23.57
C HIS A 1015 68.15 12.70 -22.47
N MET A 1016 67.93 13.22 -21.26
CA MET A 1016 68.19 12.46 -20.04
C MET A 1016 66.90 11.76 -19.62
N GLN A 1017 66.84 10.44 -19.84
CA GLN A 1017 65.86 9.57 -19.20
C GLN A 1017 66.32 9.32 -17.76
N VAL A 1018 65.55 9.80 -16.78
CA VAL A 1018 65.66 9.29 -15.41
C VAL A 1018 65.00 7.92 -15.39
N LEU A 1019 65.81 6.88 -15.24
CA LEU A 1019 65.39 5.52 -14.98
C LEU A 1019 64.73 5.45 -13.61
N ASP A 1020 63.47 5.00 -13.60
CA ASP A 1020 62.72 4.57 -12.42
C ASP A 1020 63.41 3.33 -11.80
N PHE A 1021 63.83 3.42 -10.54
CA PHE A 1021 64.20 2.23 -9.76
C PHE A 1021 62.94 1.58 -9.17
N GLY A 1022 62.33 0.69 -9.94
CA GLY A 1022 61.42 -0.32 -9.40
C GLY A 1022 62.22 -1.41 -8.71
N VAL A 1023 62.25 -1.43 -7.38
CA VAL A 1023 62.71 -2.59 -6.62
C VAL A 1023 61.58 -3.62 -6.60
N LYS A 1024 61.81 -4.69 -7.36
CA LYS A 1024 61.06 -5.94 -7.34
C LYS A 1024 61.73 -6.88 -6.35
N ILE A 1025 61.05 -7.25 -5.27
CA ILE A 1025 61.46 -8.39 -4.42
C ILE A 1025 60.50 -9.54 -4.73
N ASP A 1026 60.97 -10.47 -5.57
CA ASP A 1026 60.46 -11.83 -5.69
C ASP A 1026 61.19 -12.70 -4.64
N GLY A 1027 60.47 -13.40 -3.75
CA GLY A 1027 61.09 -14.45 -2.92
C GLY A 1027 60.44 -14.73 -1.55
N PHE A 1028 59.45 -15.61 -1.55
CA PHE A 1028 58.91 -16.29 -0.36
C PHE A 1028 59.97 -17.14 0.36
N TYR A 1029 60.10 -16.99 1.68
CA TYR A 1029 60.29 -18.12 2.60
C TYR A 1029 59.51 -17.89 3.90
N THR A 1030 58.67 -18.87 4.19
CA THR A 1030 57.74 -19.01 5.30
C THR A 1030 58.42 -19.61 6.54
N GLU A 1031 58.21 -19.05 7.73
CA GLU A 1031 58.06 -19.84 8.96
C GLU A 1031 56.90 -19.30 9.83
N SER A 1032 55.75 -19.96 9.65
CA SER A 1032 54.80 -20.40 10.67
C SER A 1032 54.45 -19.47 11.84
N ALA A 1033 53.36 -18.73 11.63
CA ALA A 1033 52.40 -18.40 12.68
C ALA A 1033 51.67 -19.68 13.14
N GLN A 1034 51.52 -19.85 14.46
CA GLN A 1034 50.57 -20.80 15.04
C GLN A 1034 49.31 -20.06 15.53
N THR A 1035 48.17 -20.55 15.04
CA THR A 1035 46.82 -20.62 15.65
C THR A 1035 45.79 -19.50 15.41
N LEU A 1036 45.05 -19.66 14.30
CA LEU A 1036 43.59 -19.78 14.13
C LEU A 1036 42.59 -18.92 14.96
N SER A 1037 41.79 -18.12 14.22
CA SER A 1037 40.31 -18.28 14.08
C SER A 1037 39.81 -17.35 12.95
N GLY A 1038 39.48 -17.86 11.75
CA GLY A 1038 38.11 -18.05 11.24
C GLY A 1038 37.40 -16.71 10.94
N THR A 1039 37.10 -16.28 9.71
CA THR A 1039 36.32 -16.95 8.65
C THR A 1039 36.62 -16.40 7.26
N GLU A 1040 36.76 -17.28 6.27
CA GLU A 1040 36.88 -16.97 4.85
C GLU A 1040 35.51 -16.78 4.18
N THR A 1041 35.44 -15.89 3.17
CA THR A 1041 34.72 -16.14 1.91
C THR A 1041 35.51 -15.47 0.78
N GLY A 1042 36.04 -16.27 -0.14
CA GLY A 1042 36.78 -15.79 -1.30
C GLY A 1042 35.91 -15.52 -2.53
N THR A 1043 36.43 -14.72 -3.46
CA THR A 1043 36.51 -15.09 -4.88
C THR A 1043 37.49 -14.18 -5.62
N GLU A 1044 38.35 -14.81 -6.42
CA GLU A 1044 39.51 -14.29 -7.13
C GLU A 1044 39.20 -13.68 -8.52
N LEU A 1045 40.16 -12.87 -9.01
CA LEU A 1045 40.61 -12.71 -10.42
C LEU A 1045 39.63 -12.22 -11.52
N LEU A 1046 39.91 -11.04 -12.08
CA LEU A 1046 39.83 -10.62 -13.51
C LEU A 1046 40.29 -9.14 -13.58
N GLY A 1047 41.21 -8.63 -14.40
CA GLY A 1047 41.83 -9.13 -15.63
C GLY A 1047 41.55 -8.17 -16.80
N LEU A 1048 42.47 -7.23 -17.08
CA LEU A 1048 42.67 -6.45 -18.33
C LEU A 1048 41.59 -5.44 -18.79
N ILE A 1049 42.06 -4.44 -19.56
CA ILE A 1049 41.39 -3.27 -20.19
C ILE A 1049 41.46 -2.03 -19.24
N ASN A 1050 42.08 -0.89 -19.55
CA ASN A 1050 42.24 -0.22 -20.84
C ASN A 1050 43.50 0.69 -20.88
N ALA A 1051 44.01 0.86 -22.09
CA ALA A 1051 45.18 1.67 -22.41
C ALA A 1051 44.86 3.17 -22.58
N ALA A 1052 45.89 3.98 -22.34
CA ALA A 1052 46.26 5.24 -23.00
C ALA A 1052 45.28 6.42 -23.01
N VAL A 1053 45.63 7.49 -22.28
CA VAL A 1053 45.69 8.87 -22.83
C VAL A 1053 46.79 9.67 -22.10
N HIS A 1054 47.78 10.14 -22.84
CA HIS A 1054 48.67 11.24 -22.45
C HIS A 1054 47.97 12.58 -22.66
N PHE A 1055 48.12 13.54 -21.73
CA PHE A 1055 48.10 14.96 -22.08
C PHE A 1055 49.24 15.69 -21.38
N GLN A 1056 50.16 16.23 -22.18
CA GLN A 1056 51.10 17.28 -21.77
C GLN A 1056 50.45 18.67 -21.96
N ALA A 1057 50.81 19.55 -21.03
CA ALA A 1057 50.92 21.01 -21.13
C ALA A 1057 49.76 21.92 -20.68
N ALA A 1058 50.10 22.66 -19.60
CA ALA A 1058 49.99 24.12 -19.41
C ALA A 1058 48.70 24.73 -18.81
N GLY A 1059 48.78 25.02 -17.51
CA GLY A 1059 48.52 26.36 -16.95
C GLY A 1059 47.08 26.80 -16.68
N LYS A 1060 46.72 26.83 -15.38
CA LYS A 1060 45.55 27.42 -14.68
C LYS A 1060 44.30 26.53 -14.54
N PRO A 1061 43.59 26.61 -13.39
CA PRO A 1061 42.49 25.70 -13.06
C PRO A 1061 41.17 26.23 -13.59
N GLU A 1062 40.56 25.53 -14.54
CA GLU A 1062 39.16 25.74 -14.90
C GLU A 1062 38.45 24.38 -14.89
N ALA A 1063 37.31 24.34 -14.21
CA ALA A 1063 36.41 23.19 -14.13
C ALA A 1063 35.97 22.75 -15.53
N ALA A 1064 36.05 21.44 -15.81
CA ALA A 1064 35.53 20.85 -17.04
C ALA A 1064 34.08 20.37 -16.83
N TYR A 1065 33.16 20.89 -17.65
CA TYR A 1065 31.76 20.45 -17.74
C TYR A 1065 31.64 19.39 -18.85
N VAL A 1066 30.98 18.26 -18.60
CA VAL A 1066 30.56 17.30 -19.65
C VAL A 1066 29.04 17.17 -19.60
N ASP A 1067 28.40 17.54 -20.71
CA ASP A 1067 26.95 17.51 -20.90
C ASP A 1067 26.54 16.20 -21.58
N PHE A 1068 25.58 15.47 -20.98
CA PHE A 1068 24.86 14.38 -21.65
C PHE A 1068 23.45 14.85 -21.96
N SER A 1069 23.25 15.37 -23.18
CA SER A 1069 21.94 15.77 -23.66
C SER A 1069 21.05 14.53 -23.90
N GLY A 1070 20.19 14.21 -22.94
CA GLY A 1070 18.95 13.46 -23.17
C GLY A 1070 17.88 14.38 -23.78
N ALA A 1071 17.07 13.85 -24.69
CA ALA A 1071 16.08 14.61 -25.46
C ALA A 1071 15.16 15.48 -24.57
N ALA A 1072 14.81 16.65 -25.11
CA ALA A 1072 14.09 17.73 -24.43
C ALA A 1072 12.86 17.27 -23.61
N GLY A 1073 12.87 17.53 -22.30
CA GLY A 1073 11.65 17.57 -21.48
C GLY A 1073 11.68 16.92 -20.08
N THR A 1074 12.76 16.26 -19.64
CA THR A 1074 12.85 15.62 -18.30
C THR A 1074 14.02 16.16 -17.47
N PRO A 1075 13.90 16.27 -16.13
CA PRO A 1075 14.99 16.74 -15.26
C PRO A 1075 16.12 15.70 -15.20
N GLY A 1076 17.36 16.11 -15.46
CA GLY A 1076 18.54 15.26 -15.36
C GLY A 1076 19.07 15.16 -13.92
N VAL A 1077 19.64 14.01 -13.57
CA VAL A 1077 20.36 13.77 -12.31
C VAL A 1077 21.83 14.19 -12.50
N HIS A 1078 22.38 14.95 -11.54
CA HIS A 1078 23.79 15.36 -11.52
C HIS A 1078 24.56 14.54 -10.48
N PHE A 1079 25.77 14.09 -10.81
CA PHE A 1079 26.69 13.44 -9.87
C PHE A 1079 27.93 14.33 -9.70
N LEU A 1080 28.24 14.68 -8.45
CA LEU A 1080 29.47 15.38 -8.07
C LEU A 1080 30.40 14.35 -7.41
N VAL A 1081 31.61 14.19 -7.94
CA VAL A 1081 32.66 13.39 -7.32
C VAL A 1081 33.73 14.36 -6.83
N VAL A 1082 33.98 14.37 -5.53
CA VAL A 1082 35.03 15.20 -4.90
C VAL A 1082 36.03 14.25 -4.23
N ASP A 1083 37.29 14.39 -4.58
CA ASP A 1083 38.43 13.80 -3.86
C ASP A 1083 38.56 14.56 -2.54
N VAL A 1084 38.24 13.90 -1.41
CA VAL A 1084 38.12 14.54 -0.10
C VAL A 1084 39.45 14.60 0.64
N ASP A 1085 40.48 13.92 0.12
CA ASP A 1085 41.74 13.64 0.79
C ASP A 1085 42.96 14.04 -0.06
N GLY A 1086 42.74 14.49 -1.30
CA GLY A 1086 43.73 15.18 -2.12
C GLY A 1086 44.93 14.33 -2.54
N ASN A 1087 44.79 13.01 -2.43
CA ASN A 1087 45.88 12.06 -2.66
C ASN A 1087 45.88 11.45 -4.08
N GLY A 1088 44.87 11.76 -4.92
CA GLY A 1088 44.86 11.38 -6.33
C GLY A 1088 44.60 9.90 -6.62
N THR A 1089 44.13 9.10 -5.66
CA THR A 1089 43.69 7.71 -5.89
C THR A 1089 42.33 7.42 -5.28
N ILE A 1090 41.34 7.10 -6.11
CA ILE A 1090 39.96 6.81 -5.69
C ILE A 1090 39.84 5.32 -5.33
N GLY A 1091 39.62 5.00 -4.05
CA GLY A 1091 39.35 3.65 -3.56
C GLY A 1091 37.85 3.37 -3.45
N ALA A 1092 37.47 2.09 -3.36
CA ALA A 1092 36.07 1.63 -3.33
C ALA A 1092 35.27 2.04 -2.06
N ALA A 1093 35.88 2.78 -1.13
CA ALA A 1093 35.25 3.25 0.10
C ALA A 1093 34.81 4.73 0.04
N ASP A 1094 35.11 5.45 -1.04
CA ASP A 1094 34.92 6.92 -1.11
C ASP A 1094 33.74 7.31 -2.00
N TYR A 1095 32.55 6.76 -1.70
CA TYR A 1095 31.30 7.16 -2.36
C TYR A 1095 30.38 7.88 -1.38
N ALA A 1096 30.12 9.16 -1.61
CA ALA A 1096 28.93 9.85 -1.12
C ALA A 1096 28.04 10.19 -2.33
N VAL A 1097 26.82 9.67 -2.34
CA VAL A 1097 25.81 9.99 -3.36
C VAL A 1097 24.79 10.92 -2.69
N GLU A 1098 24.75 12.17 -3.13
CA GLU A 1098 23.69 13.10 -2.77
C GLU A 1098 22.73 13.25 -3.96
N ILE A 1099 21.46 12.88 -3.75
CA ILE A 1099 20.39 13.05 -4.74
C ILE A 1099 19.68 14.37 -4.39
N VAL A 1100 19.82 15.39 -5.23
CA VAL A 1100 19.10 16.66 -5.05
C VAL A 1100 17.96 16.73 -6.07
N GLY A 1101 16.76 16.32 -5.65
CA GLY A 1101 15.50 16.44 -6.42
C GLY A 1101 14.41 15.43 -6.01
N THR A 1102 13.14 15.77 -6.19
CA THR A 1102 11.97 14.89 -5.92
C THR A 1102 11.89 13.75 -6.92
N LEU A 1103 12.03 12.51 -6.43
CA LEU A 1103 11.83 11.26 -7.16
C LEU A 1103 10.52 10.61 -6.68
N ASP A 1104 9.57 10.35 -7.58
CA ASP A 1104 8.36 9.57 -7.26
C ASP A 1104 8.71 8.07 -7.23
N LEU A 1105 8.75 7.50 -6.03
CA LEU A 1105 9.27 6.16 -5.72
C LEU A 1105 8.23 5.03 -5.89
N THR A 1106 7.17 5.23 -6.66
CA THR A 1106 6.08 4.24 -6.76
C THR A 1106 6.45 2.91 -7.45
N ARG A 1107 7.67 2.71 -8.00
CA ARG A 1107 8.08 1.45 -8.69
C ARG A 1107 9.58 1.09 -8.62
N ALA A 1108 10.23 1.11 -7.45
CA ALA A 1108 11.59 0.58 -7.31
C ALA A 1108 11.63 -0.65 -6.37
N TYR A 1109 12.29 -1.73 -6.81
CA TYR A 1109 12.62 -2.87 -5.95
C TYR A 1109 14.12 -2.89 -5.70
N VAL A 1110 14.52 -3.10 -4.44
CA VAL A 1110 15.90 -3.30 -4.02
C VAL A 1110 16.09 -4.77 -3.69
N THR A 1111 16.99 -5.46 -4.39
CA THR A 1111 17.50 -6.76 -3.97
C THR A 1111 18.98 -6.63 -3.65
N ALA A 1112 19.34 -6.86 -2.39
CA ALA A 1112 20.72 -6.89 -1.95
C ALA A 1112 21.30 -8.29 -2.21
N ASP A 1113 22.22 -8.40 -3.15
CA ASP A 1113 23.31 -9.38 -3.04
C ASP A 1113 24.59 -8.82 -3.69
N THR A 1114 25.71 -9.05 -3.01
CA THR A 1114 27.10 -8.76 -3.42
C THR A 1114 27.37 -7.43 -4.18
N GLY A 1115 27.27 -6.30 -3.47
CA GLY A 1115 28.17 -5.16 -3.68
C GLY A 1115 27.94 -4.25 -4.90
N HIS A 1116 26.86 -4.41 -5.68
CA HIS A 1116 26.51 -3.48 -6.76
C HIS A 1116 25.03 -3.09 -6.73
N MET A 1117 24.73 -1.80 -6.80
CA MET A 1117 23.39 -1.31 -7.16
C MET A 1117 23.27 -1.28 -8.69
N LEU A 1118 22.35 -2.08 -9.26
CA LEU A 1118 21.89 -1.91 -10.63
C LEU A 1118 20.51 -1.25 -10.64
N LEU A 1119 20.41 -0.09 -11.28
CA LEU A 1119 19.13 0.48 -11.71
C LEU A 1119 18.84 -0.03 -13.12
N THR A 1120 17.86 -0.92 -13.26
CA THR A 1120 17.31 -1.29 -14.57
C THR A 1120 15.92 -0.66 -14.74
N THR A 1121 15.70 -0.02 -15.88
CA THR A 1121 14.37 0.42 -16.30
C THR A 1121 13.58 -0.78 -16.83
N ALA A 1122 12.32 -0.92 -16.41
CA ALA A 1122 11.33 -1.71 -17.16
C ALA A 1122 10.84 -0.94 -18.38
#